data_AF-A0A091VUL7-F1
#
_entry.id   AF-A0A091VUL7-F1
#
_cell.length_a   1.000
_cell.length_b   1.000
_cell.length_c   1.000
_cell.angle_alpha   90.00
_cell.angle_beta   90.00
_cell.angle_gamma   90.00
#
_symmetry.space_group_name_H-M   'P 1'
#
loop_
_entity.id
_entity.type
_entity.pdbx_description
1 polymer ?
#
loop_
_entity_poly.entity_id
_entity_poly.type
_entity_poly.pdbx_seq_one_letter_code
_entity_poly.pdbx_strand_id
1 'polypeptide(L)'
;ETKHGGSKNGKKEGLSGSSFFTWFMVIALLGVWTSVAVVWFELVDYEEVLAKAKDFRYNLSEVLQGKLGIYDADGDGDFDVEDAKVLLGKYKNRWNNYIIQLSYIAVCYVKITFYMAWQIGKFYVVFVEHHRYVCNLFPFCNKSAQPTSPESEETIQPAEKSYIESELEEEIQSVLHEALHSQPVLYEYDMDVEKTVSDPEAPGDSELMLEDAIEHYTEPKHEKQTETQDTASLPFFGHAPAPRCPSCSEGPKTEHSTRGNELCVFKSLPAKKKKKPKLLNKFDKTIKAELDAAEKLRKKGKVEEALRAFEALVNQYPQSPRARYGKAQSEDDLAEKMRSNEMLQKAINTYDEVVSLPNVPSDLIKLSLKREADRQQFLGRMRGSLVTLQKLVQLFPSDTSFKNDLGVGYLLIGDNSNAKKVYEEVLSLAPNDGFAKVHYGFILKAENKIAESIPYLKEGLESGDPGTNDGRFYFHLGDALQRMGDKEAYKWYELGYQRGHFASVWQRSLYNVKGLKAQPWWTARETGYTELVKSLEKNWKLIRDEGLAVMDKKRSLFLPEDENLREKGDWSQFTLWQQGRKNENACKSVPKTCALLERFPEATGCRRGQIKYSIMHPGTHVWPHTGPTNCRLRMHLGLVIPKEGCRIRCAQDNRTWEEGKVLIFDDSFEHEVWQDAETYRLIFIVDVWHPELTAQERRTLPAI
;
A
#
# COMPACT_ATOMS: atom_id res chain seq x y z
N GLU A 1 -47.80 -31.61 -65.54
CA GLU A 1 -49.05 -32.15 -64.96
C GLU A 1 -48.86 -32.30 -63.44
N THR A 2 -49.43 -31.39 -62.63
CA THR A 2 -50.59 -31.62 -61.70
C THR A 2 -50.38 -32.73 -60.66
N LYS A 3 -50.78 -32.63 -59.38
CA LYS A 3 -51.04 -31.57 -58.39
C LYS A 3 -51.30 -32.34 -57.07
N HIS A 4 -50.82 -31.82 -55.94
CA HIS A 4 -51.29 -31.94 -54.55
C HIS A 4 -51.95 -33.21 -53.96
N GLY A 5 -51.62 -33.48 -52.69
CA GLY A 5 -52.58 -34.02 -51.72
C GLY A 5 -51.94 -34.77 -50.55
N GLY A 6 -51.69 -34.08 -49.43
CA GLY A 6 -51.18 -34.69 -48.21
C GLY A 6 -52.25 -35.29 -47.29
N SER A 7 -51.76 -36.06 -46.31
CA SER A 7 -52.13 -36.01 -44.87
C SER A 7 -52.50 -37.36 -44.23
N LYS A 8 -51.72 -37.66 -43.16
CA LYS A 8 -52.11 -38.23 -41.85
C LYS A 8 -52.24 -39.76 -41.62
N ASN A 9 -51.24 -40.24 -40.87
CA ASN A 9 -51.30 -40.84 -39.51
C ASN A 9 -51.85 -42.25 -39.24
N GLY A 10 -50.96 -43.04 -38.61
CA GLY A 10 -51.25 -43.99 -37.52
C GLY A 10 -51.11 -45.46 -37.93
N LYS A 11 -50.49 -46.38 -37.18
CA LYS A 11 -49.91 -46.36 -35.82
C LYS A 11 -49.19 -47.70 -35.61
N LYS A 12 -48.16 -47.69 -34.75
CA LYS A 12 -47.63 -48.77 -33.88
C LYS A 12 -46.86 -49.96 -34.48
N GLU A 13 -45.61 -50.04 -34.05
CA GLU A 13 -44.88 -51.15 -33.36
C GLU A 13 -43.39 -51.00 -33.73
N GLY A 14 -42.52 -50.53 -32.84
CA GLY A 14 -41.93 -51.33 -31.77
C GLY A 14 -40.72 -52.09 -32.33
N LEU A 15 -39.49 -51.58 -32.15
CA LEU A 15 -38.25 -52.36 -32.26
C LEU A 15 -37.03 -51.62 -31.70
N SER A 16 -36.37 -52.33 -30.77
CA SER A 16 -34.92 -52.47 -30.64
C SER A 16 -34.07 -51.27 -30.19
N GLY A 17 -33.62 -51.34 -28.93
CA GLY A 17 -32.51 -50.54 -28.44
C GLY A 17 -31.19 -50.88 -29.15
N SER A 18 -30.64 -49.88 -29.84
CA SER A 18 -29.20 -49.78 -30.07
C SER A 18 -28.66 -48.69 -29.16
N SER A 19 -28.02 -49.18 -28.11
CA SER A 19 -27.51 -48.51 -26.91
C SER A 19 -26.79 -47.18 -27.15
N PHE A 20 -27.20 -46.15 -26.40
CA PHE A 20 -26.49 -44.88 -26.15
C PHE A 20 -24.97 -45.08 -25.92
N PHE A 21 -24.59 -46.22 -25.35
CA PHE A 21 -23.21 -46.60 -25.07
C PHE A 21 -22.36 -46.75 -26.35
N THR A 22 -22.96 -47.23 -27.45
CA THR A 22 -22.24 -47.40 -28.73
C THR A 22 -21.95 -46.04 -29.37
N TRP A 23 -22.87 -45.09 -29.27
CA TRP A 23 -22.67 -43.73 -29.80
C TRP A 23 -21.65 -42.95 -28.97
N PHE A 24 -21.65 -43.12 -27.65
CA PHE A 24 -20.65 -42.51 -26.77
C PHE A 24 -19.24 -43.02 -27.09
N MET A 25 -19.08 -44.33 -27.31
CA MET A 25 -17.80 -44.91 -27.72
C MET A 25 -17.34 -44.42 -29.09
N VAL A 26 -18.26 -44.25 -30.05
CA VAL A 26 -17.92 -43.70 -31.37
C VAL A 26 -17.47 -42.23 -31.28
N ILE A 27 -18.10 -41.42 -30.42
CA ILE A 27 -17.67 -40.02 -30.20
C ILE A 27 -16.33 -39.96 -29.48
N ALA A 28 -16.11 -40.80 -28.47
CA ALA A 28 -14.84 -40.86 -27.76
C ALA A 28 -13.70 -41.23 -28.73
N LEU A 29 -13.93 -42.23 -29.59
CA LEU A 29 -12.96 -42.63 -30.61
C LEU A 29 -12.75 -41.53 -31.66
N LEU A 30 -13.80 -40.84 -32.12
CA LEU A 30 -13.66 -39.68 -33.00
C LEU A 30 -12.84 -38.56 -32.35
N GLY A 31 -13.06 -38.28 -31.07
CA GLY A 31 -12.28 -37.30 -30.30
C GLY A 31 -10.78 -37.64 -30.27
N VAL A 32 -10.46 -38.91 -29.98
CA VAL A 32 -9.08 -39.40 -30.00
C VAL A 32 -8.46 -39.27 -31.39
N TRP A 33 -9.16 -39.69 -32.45
CA TRP A 33 -8.66 -39.57 -33.83
C TRP A 33 -8.49 -38.12 -34.28
N THR A 34 -9.36 -37.19 -33.86
CA THR A 34 -9.16 -35.77 -34.12
C THR A 34 -7.95 -35.20 -33.37
N SER A 35 -7.69 -35.64 -32.14
CA SER A 35 -6.51 -35.20 -31.39
C SER A 35 -5.20 -35.72 -32.00
N VAL A 36 -5.20 -36.95 -32.52
CA VAL A 36 -4.05 -37.52 -33.24
C VAL A 36 -3.84 -36.79 -34.57
N ALA A 37 -4.90 -36.43 -35.29
CA ALA A 37 -4.79 -35.65 -36.53
C ALA A 37 -4.22 -34.24 -36.29
N VAL A 38 -4.58 -33.57 -35.19
CA VAL A 38 -4.02 -32.26 -34.84
C VAL A 38 -2.51 -32.33 -34.58
N VAL A 39 -2.05 -33.41 -33.94
CA VAL A 39 -0.63 -33.65 -33.67
C VAL A 39 0.13 -34.10 -34.92
N TRP A 40 -0.47 -34.94 -35.76
CA TRP A 40 0.18 -35.52 -36.94
C TRP A 40 0.24 -34.57 -38.14
N PHE A 41 -0.71 -33.65 -38.26
CA PHE A 41 -0.76 -32.65 -39.33
C PHE A 41 -0.21 -31.27 -38.93
N GLU A 42 0.42 -31.13 -37.76
CA GLU A 42 0.97 -29.85 -37.24
C GLU A 42 -0.03 -28.68 -37.39
N LEU A 43 -1.32 -28.93 -37.15
CA LEU A 43 -2.40 -27.94 -37.38
C LEU A 43 -2.40 -26.81 -36.34
N VAL A 44 -1.56 -26.90 -35.31
CA VAL A 44 -1.39 -25.91 -34.25
C VAL A 44 0.09 -25.62 -34.10
N ASP A 45 0.46 -24.35 -34.25
CA ASP A 45 1.82 -23.87 -34.00
C ASP A 45 2.09 -23.92 -32.48
N TYR A 46 2.60 -25.06 -32.03
CA TYR A 46 2.91 -25.30 -30.63
C TYR A 46 4.02 -24.38 -30.13
N GLU A 47 4.89 -23.84 -30.99
CA GLU A 47 5.88 -22.84 -30.57
C GLU A 47 5.21 -21.51 -30.21
N GLU A 48 4.18 -21.08 -30.96
CA GLU A 48 3.42 -19.88 -30.62
C GLU A 48 2.60 -20.07 -29.33
N VAL A 49 2.01 -21.25 -29.13
CA VAL A 49 1.25 -21.57 -27.91
C VAL A 49 2.17 -21.72 -26.70
N LEU A 50 3.35 -22.35 -26.85
CA LEU A 50 4.36 -22.44 -25.80
C LEU A 50 5.02 -21.10 -25.53
N ALA A 51 5.19 -20.24 -26.54
CA ALA A 51 5.66 -18.87 -26.39
C ALA A 51 4.61 -18.05 -25.64
N LYS A 52 3.32 -18.14 -25.99
CA LYS A 52 2.22 -17.50 -25.24
C LYS A 52 2.08 -18.06 -23.83
N ALA A 53 2.27 -19.36 -23.60
CA ALA A 53 2.23 -19.96 -22.27
C ALA A 53 3.47 -19.60 -21.42
N LYS A 54 4.65 -19.45 -22.04
CA LYS A 54 5.84 -18.90 -21.38
C LYS A 54 5.67 -17.41 -21.09
N ASP A 55 5.14 -16.62 -22.01
CA ASP A 55 4.79 -15.21 -21.78
C ASP A 55 3.75 -15.08 -20.68
N PHE A 56 2.79 -16.00 -20.61
CA PHE A 56 1.80 -16.06 -19.53
C PHE A 56 2.47 -16.48 -18.22
N ARG A 57 3.46 -17.39 -18.21
CA ARG A 57 4.25 -17.73 -17.02
C ARG A 57 5.19 -16.62 -16.58
N TYR A 58 5.83 -15.89 -17.49
CA TYR A 58 6.68 -14.74 -17.19
C TYR A 58 5.83 -13.58 -16.66
N ASN A 59 4.70 -13.29 -17.30
CA ASN A 59 3.71 -12.34 -16.77
C ASN A 59 3.13 -12.80 -15.44
N LEU A 60 2.81 -14.09 -15.27
CA LEU A 60 2.30 -14.59 -13.99
C LEU A 60 3.39 -14.55 -12.92
N SER A 61 4.66 -14.80 -13.24
CA SER A 61 5.81 -14.66 -12.35
C SER A 61 6.05 -13.21 -11.93
N GLU A 62 6.02 -12.24 -12.85
CA GLU A 62 6.17 -10.81 -12.53
C GLU A 62 4.94 -10.25 -11.80
N VAL A 63 3.73 -10.64 -12.23
CA VAL A 63 2.47 -10.27 -11.58
C VAL A 63 2.35 -10.94 -10.21
N LEU A 64 2.88 -12.15 -10.04
CA LEU A 64 2.97 -12.82 -8.74
C LEU A 64 4.09 -12.24 -7.89
N GLN A 65 5.28 -11.89 -8.40
CA GLN A 65 6.33 -11.23 -7.62
C GLN A 65 5.86 -9.85 -7.12
N GLY A 66 5.18 -9.07 -7.96
CA GLY A 66 4.54 -7.82 -7.54
C GLY A 66 3.35 -8.01 -6.57
N LYS A 67 2.69 -9.19 -6.59
CA LYS A 67 1.61 -9.55 -5.65
C LYS A 67 2.08 -10.38 -4.45
N LEU A 68 3.31 -10.87 -4.44
CA LEU A 68 3.88 -11.73 -3.42
C LEU A 68 4.95 -11.02 -2.60
N GLY A 69 5.51 -9.89 -3.05
CA GLY A 69 6.37 -9.03 -2.22
C GLY A 69 5.69 -8.44 -0.97
N ILE A 70 4.39 -8.68 -0.78
CA ILE A 70 3.65 -8.46 0.48
C ILE A 70 3.78 -9.61 1.49
N TYR A 71 4.38 -10.72 1.07
CA TYR A 71 4.71 -11.90 1.86
C TYR A 71 6.23 -12.02 2.09
N ASP A 72 7.00 -11.02 1.66
CA ASP A 72 8.38 -10.75 2.06
C ASP A 72 8.42 -10.61 3.58
N ALA A 73 8.87 -11.67 4.23
CA ALA A 73 8.83 -11.85 5.66
C ALA A 73 10.18 -11.48 6.31
N ASP A 74 11.27 -11.46 5.54
CA ASP A 74 12.61 -11.09 6.03
C ASP A 74 13.08 -9.69 5.58
N GLY A 75 12.38 -9.06 4.63
CA GLY A 75 12.45 -7.66 4.27
C GLY A 75 13.43 -7.33 3.14
N ASP A 76 13.79 -8.29 2.30
CA ASP A 76 14.75 -8.11 1.21
C ASP A 76 14.12 -7.70 -0.15
N GLY A 77 12.78 -7.75 -0.23
CA GLY A 77 11.99 -7.13 -1.29
C GLY A 77 11.56 -8.04 -2.43
N ASP A 78 11.78 -9.36 -2.34
CA ASP A 78 11.11 -10.36 -3.17
C ASP A 78 10.40 -11.42 -2.32
N PHE A 79 9.75 -12.39 -2.98
CA PHE A 79 9.12 -13.51 -2.28
C PHE A 79 9.85 -14.78 -2.70
N ASP A 80 10.66 -15.30 -1.80
CA ASP A 80 11.56 -16.40 -2.08
C ASP A 80 11.31 -17.61 -1.14
N VAL A 81 12.25 -18.55 -1.15
CA VAL A 81 12.13 -19.79 -0.36
C VAL A 81 12.24 -19.51 1.15
N GLU A 82 12.94 -18.46 1.55
CA GLU A 82 13.09 -18.05 2.95
C GLU A 82 11.78 -17.46 3.49
N ASP A 83 11.08 -16.67 2.70
CA ASP A 83 9.74 -16.16 3.06
C ASP A 83 8.72 -17.27 3.24
N ALA A 84 8.72 -18.24 2.32
CA ALA A 84 7.85 -19.40 2.39
C ALA A 84 8.09 -20.21 3.68
N LYS A 85 9.34 -20.29 4.17
CA LYS A 85 9.68 -20.96 5.44
C LYS A 85 9.13 -20.20 6.65
N VAL A 86 9.14 -18.87 6.62
CA VAL A 86 8.56 -18.03 7.69
C VAL A 86 7.04 -18.18 7.74
N LEU A 87 6.37 -18.14 6.59
CA LEU A 87 4.90 -18.22 6.48
C LEU A 87 4.33 -19.62 6.77
N LEU A 88 5.06 -20.68 6.40
CA LEU A 88 4.67 -22.06 6.71
C LEU A 88 4.94 -22.46 8.18
N GLY A 89 5.30 -21.50 9.04
CA GLY A 89 5.51 -21.74 10.47
C GLY A 89 6.71 -22.64 10.77
N LYS A 90 7.63 -22.85 9.82
CA LYS A 90 8.83 -23.68 10.02
C LYS A 90 9.85 -23.01 10.97
N TYR A 91 9.69 -21.73 11.28
CA TYR A 91 10.40 -21.04 12.37
C TYR A 91 9.80 -21.27 13.76
N LYS A 92 8.76 -22.10 13.90
CA LYS A 92 8.35 -22.64 15.21
C LYS A 92 9.13 -23.91 15.56
N ASN A 93 10.45 -23.90 15.35
CA ASN A 93 11.36 -24.98 15.77
C ASN A 93 12.63 -24.48 16.46
N ARG A 94 12.67 -23.21 16.90
CA ARG A 94 13.76 -22.74 17.78
C ARG A 94 13.68 -23.30 19.21
N TRP A 95 12.55 -23.91 19.58
CA TRP A 95 12.41 -24.71 20.81
C TRP A 95 12.81 -26.18 20.65
N ASN A 96 12.71 -26.74 19.44
CA ASN A 96 13.15 -28.11 19.18
C ASN A 96 14.67 -28.24 19.09
N ASN A 97 15.38 -27.22 18.61
CA ASN A 97 16.86 -27.24 18.71
C ASN A 97 17.35 -27.11 20.15
N TYR A 98 16.65 -26.40 21.05
CA TYR A 98 17.02 -26.37 22.46
C TYR A 98 16.74 -27.70 23.18
N ILE A 99 15.64 -28.38 22.86
CA ILE A 99 15.33 -29.71 23.41
C ILE A 99 16.26 -30.79 22.81
N ILE A 100 16.60 -30.70 21.52
CA ILE A 100 17.57 -31.61 20.90
C ILE A 100 18.96 -31.35 21.47
N GLN A 101 19.37 -30.10 21.67
CA GLN A 101 20.67 -29.76 22.26
C GLN A 101 20.74 -30.13 23.75
N LEU A 102 19.65 -29.98 24.52
CA LEU A 102 19.55 -30.49 25.90
C LEU A 102 19.55 -32.02 25.95
N SER A 103 18.92 -32.70 24.99
CA SER A 103 18.96 -34.16 24.89
C SER A 103 20.34 -34.68 24.48
N TYR A 104 21.05 -33.95 23.60
CA TYR A 104 22.43 -34.27 23.21
C TYR A 104 23.40 -34.03 24.37
N ILE A 105 23.22 -32.95 25.14
CA ILE A 105 24.00 -32.69 26.35
C ILE A 105 23.71 -33.76 27.41
N ALA A 106 22.46 -34.17 27.61
CA ALA A 106 22.09 -35.26 28.52
C ALA A 106 22.65 -36.62 28.08
N VAL A 107 22.59 -36.96 26.78
CA VAL A 107 23.18 -38.19 26.23
C VAL A 107 24.72 -38.14 26.32
N CYS A 108 25.34 -36.98 26.11
CA CYS A 108 26.77 -36.78 26.35
C CYS A 108 27.11 -36.90 27.84
N TYR A 109 26.28 -36.39 28.75
CA TYR A 109 26.49 -36.52 30.19
C TYR A 109 26.34 -37.98 30.65
N VAL A 110 25.38 -38.73 30.10
CA VAL A 110 25.21 -40.17 30.34
C VAL A 110 26.38 -40.96 29.74
N LYS A 111 26.88 -40.61 28.55
CA LYS A 111 28.06 -41.24 27.94
C LYS A 111 29.35 -40.91 28.69
N ILE A 112 29.51 -39.69 29.18
CA ILE A 112 30.67 -39.27 29.99
C ILE A 112 30.62 -39.94 31.36
N THR A 113 29.46 -40.03 32.01
CA THR A 113 29.32 -40.75 33.28
C THR A 113 29.50 -42.25 33.12
N PHE A 114 29.04 -42.86 32.03
CA PHE A 114 29.36 -44.26 31.70
C PHE A 114 30.84 -44.47 31.36
N TYR A 115 31.47 -43.55 30.64
CA TYR A 115 32.89 -43.63 30.30
C TYR A 115 33.78 -43.42 31.54
N MET A 116 33.41 -42.49 32.43
CA MET A 116 34.05 -42.30 33.72
C MET A 116 33.81 -43.50 34.64
N ALA A 117 32.60 -44.07 34.69
CA ALA A 117 32.31 -45.29 35.43
C ALA A 117 33.04 -46.52 34.86
N TRP A 118 33.25 -46.59 33.55
CA TRP A 118 34.05 -47.62 32.89
C TRP A 118 35.54 -47.45 33.15
N GLN A 119 36.07 -46.22 33.19
CA GLN A 119 37.44 -45.93 33.60
C GLN A 119 37.68 -46.20 35.09
N ILE A 120 36.71 -45.85 35.94
CA ILE A 120 36.72 -46.18 37.38
C ILE A 120 36.61 -47.70 37.59
N GLY A 121 35.80 -48.39 36.79
CA GLY A 121 35.70 -49.86 36.78
C GLY A 121 36.99 -50.55 36.35
N LYS A 122 37.72 -49.98 35.38
CA LYS A 122 39.07 -50.43 35.01
C LYS A 122 40.09 -50.19 36.13
N PHE A 123 39.98 -49.08 36.85
CA PHE A 123 40.78 -48.83 38.06
C PHE A 123 40.41 -49.79 39.21
N TYR A 124 39.14 -50.13 39.37
CA TYR A 124 38.66 -51.04 40.41
C TYR A 124 39.08 -52.49 40.17
N VAL A 125 39.14 -52.94 38.91
CA VAL A 125 39.66 -54.29 38.56
C VAL A 125 41.18 -54.39 38.79
N VAL A 126 41.94 -53.31 38.53
CA VAL A 126 43.38 -53.25 38.86
C VAL A 126 43.62 -53.11 40.38
N PHE A 127 42.70 -52.48 41.12
CA PHE A 127 42.79 -52.31 42.58
C PHE A 127 42.34 -53.59 43.34
N VAL A 128 41.40 -54.35 42.80
CA VAL A 128 40.88 -55.60 43.39
C VAL A 128 41.82 -56.80 43.13
N GLU A 129 42.64 -56.78 42.07
CA GLU A 129 43.75 -57.73 41.90
C GLU A 129 44.95 -57.44 42.82
N HIS A 130 45.11 -56.19 43.31
CA HIS A 130 46.17 -55.84 44.26
C HIS A 130 45.77 -56.07 45.74
N HIS A 131 44.48 -56.04 46.08
CA HIS A 131 44.00 -56.24 47.46
C HIS A 131 43.73 -57.69 47.85
N ARG A 132 43.86 -58.66 46.93
CA ARG A 132 43.78 -60.10 47.25
C ARG A 132 45.09 -60.68 47.79
N TYR A 133 46.15 -59.87 47.89
CA TYR A 133 47.46 -60.26 48.43
C TYR A 133 47.73 -59.81 49.88
N VAL A 134 46.85 -59.02 50.49
CA VAL A 134 47.06 -58.48 51.84
C VAL A 134 45.82 -58.71 52.72
N CYS A 135 45.43 -59.97 52.85
CA CYS A 135 44.74 -60.47 54.04
C CYS A 135 45.68 -61.44 54.74
N ASN A 136 46.61 -60.92 55.54
CA ASN A 136 47.24 -61.62 56.63
C ASN A 136 47.77 -60.58 57.63
N LEU A 137 47.56 -60.84 58.92
CA LEU A 137 47.86 -60.03 60.13
C LEU A 137 46.70 -59.16 60.69
N PHE A 138 45.77 -59.79 61.41
CA PHE A 138 45.31 -59.56 62.82
C PHE A 138 45.36 -58.11 63.45
N PRO A 139 44.66 -57.79 64.58
CA PRO A 139 43.21 -57.82 64.98
C PRO A 139 42.75 -56.62 65.91
N PHE A 140 41.46 -56.64 66.39
CA PHE A 140 40.86 -55.90 67.56
C PHE A 140 40.56 -54.37 67.44
N CYS A 141 39.53 -53.69 68.03
CA CYS A 141 38.45 -53.97 69.01
C CYS A 141 37.40 -52.80 69.04
N ASN A 142 36.10 -53.12 69.27
CA ASN A 142 35.00 -52.39 69.98
C ASN A 142 34.64 -50.92 69.65
N LYS A 143 33.36 -50.44 69.67
CA LYS A 143 32.14 -50.83 70.42
C LYS A 143 30.87 -50.13 69.86
N SER A 144 29.73 -50.84 69.95
CA SER A 144 28.28 -50.50 70.05
C SER A 144 27.74 -49.09 69.70
N ALA A 145 26.52 -48.89 69.17
CA ALA A 145 25.27 -49.62 69.40
C ALA A 145 24.21 -49.34 68.29
N GLN A 146 23.35 -50.33 68.08
CA GLN A 146 22.10 -50.38 67.30
C GLN A 146 20.89 -50.17 68.27
N PRO A 147 19.60 -50.43 67.96
CA PRO A 147 18.86 -50.57 66.68
C PRO A 147 17.41 -49.98 66.71
N THR A 148 16.69 -50.06 65.57
CA THR A 148 15.33 -50.68 65.37
C THR A 148 14.76 -50.13 64.05
N SER A 149 14.68 -50.88 62.94
CA SER A 149 13.81 -52.03 62.53
C SER A 149 12.50 -51.59 61.83
N PRO A 150 12.05 -52.30 60.77
CA PRO A 150 11.23 -51.78 59.67
C PRO A 150 9.91 -52.57 59.48
N GLU A 151 9.41 -52.64 58.23
CA GLU A 151 8.35 -53.53 57.65
C GLU A 151 6.99 -52.84 57.38
N SER A 152 6.25 -53.10 56.28
CA SER A 152 6.25 -54.18 55.28
C SER A 152 5.56 -53.76 53.97
N GLU A 153 5.88 -54.48 52.89
CA GLU A 153 5.19 -54.54 51.59
C GLU A 153 3.76 -55.12 51.71
N GLU A 154 2.86 -54.77 50.78
CA GLU A 154 1.99 -55.76 50.10
C GLU A 154 1.38 -55.22 48.79
N THR A 155 1.16 -56.15 47.86
CA THR A 155 0.85 -56.01 46.42
C THR A 155 -0.62 -56.35 46.14
N ILE A 156 -1.40 -55.56 45.37
CA ILE A 156 -2.60 -56.03 44.61
C ILE A 156 -2.84 -55.19 43.33
N GLN A 157 -2.92 -55.85 42.16
CA GLN A 157 -3.60 -55.41 40.90
C GLN A 157 -4.97 -56.16 40.78
N PRO A 158 -5.81 -56.00 39.73
CA PRO A 158 -6.40 -54.84 39.03
C PRO A 158 -7.95 -54.96 38.92
N ALA A 159 -8.65 -53.97 38.32
CA ALA A 159 -10.02 -54.17 37.79
C ALA A 159 -10.36 -53.21 36.62
N GLU A 160 -10.98 -53.80 35.58
CA GLU A 160 -11.33 -53.26 34.25
C GLU A 160 -12.68 -52.52 34.15
N LYS A 161 -12.84 -51.86 32.97
CA LYS A 161 -14.03 -51.53 32.13
C LYS A 161 -14.37 -50.03 32.04
N SER A 162 -14.67 -49.44 30.86
CA SER A 162 -14.88 -49.95 29.49
C SER A 162 -14.89 -48.82 28.43
N TYR A 163 -14.65 -49.23 27.18
CA TYR A 163 -14.71 -48.57 25.87
C TYR A 163 -16.00 -47.78 25.53
N ILE A 164 -15.88 -46.72 24.70
CA ILE A 164 -16.27 -46.62 23.26
C ILE A 164 -16.20 -45.12 22.84
N GLU A 165 -15.33 -44.78 21.90
CA GLU A 165 -15.60 -43.92 20.72
C GLU A 165 -14.30 -43.77 19.90
N SER A 166 -14.17 -44.62 18.90
CA SER A 166 -13.09 -44.64 17.91
C SER A 166 -13.72 -44.90 16.54
N GLU A 167 -14.04 -43.84 15.79
CA GLU A 167 -14.50 -43.98 14.40
C GLU A 167 -14.35 -42.68 13.56
N LEU A 168 -13.38 -41.81 13.86
CA LEU A 168 -13.14 -40.59 13.05
C LEU A 168 -11.67 -40.26 12.77
N GLU A 169 -10.73 -41.19 13.01
CA GLU A 169 -9.28 -40.94 12.81
C GLU A 169 -8.62 -41.78 11.70
N GLU A 170 -9.34 -42.70 11.04
CA GLU A 170 -8.75 -43.53 9.96
C GLU A 170 -8.94 -42.98 8.54
N GLU A 171 -9.67 -41.88 8.32
CA GLU A 171 -9.90 -41.32 6.98
C GLU A 171 -8.93 -40.19 6.56
N ILE A 172 -8.05 -39.73 7.46
CA ILE A 172 -7.11 -38.63 7.15
C ILE A 172 -5.68 -39.13 6.84
N GLN A 173 -5.32 -40.37 7.21
CA GLN A 173 -3.98 -40.91 6.95
C GLN A 173 -3.78 -41.53 5.57
N SER A 174 -4.83 -41.74 4.77
CA SER A 174 -4.70 -42.30 3.41
C SER A 174 -4.34 -41.26 2.34
N VAL A 175 -4.54 -39.97 2.61
CA VAL A 175 -4.31 -38.88 1.63
C VAL A 175 -2.86 -38.34 1.67
N LEU A 176 -2.09 -38.66 2.70
CA LEU A 176 -0.74 -38.11 2.89
C LEU A 176 0.40 -38.97 2.32
N HIS A 177 0.12 -40.20 1.87
CA HIS A 177 1.18 -41.15 1.47
C HIS A 177 1.46 -41.19 -0.05
N GLU A 178 0.73 -40.45 -0.90
CA GLU A 178 0.88 -40.53 -2.36
C GLU A 178 1.60 -39.32 -3.00
N ALA A 179 2.01 -38.32 -2.21
CA ALA A 179 2.63 -37.09 -2.73
C ALA A 179 4.16 -37.00 -2.54
N LEU A 180 4.84 -38.09 -2.16
CA LEU A 180 6.23 -38.04 -1.71
C LEU A 180 7.13 -39.09 -2.39
N HIS A 181 7.05 -39.25 -3.71
CA HIS A 181 8.10 -39.95 -4.48
C HIS A 181 8.31 -39.37 -5.88
N SER A 182 9.28 -38.45 -6.01
CA SER A 182 10.12 -38.30 -7.21
C SER A 182 11.37 -37.48 -6.87
N GLN A 183 12.53 -38.14 -6.87
CA GLN A 183 13.86 -37.55 -6.63
C GLN A 183 14.32 -36.66 -7.81
N PRO A 184 15.11 -35.60 -7.56
CA PRO A 184 15.99 -35.01 -8.57
C PRO A 184 17.47 -35.38 -8.33
N VAL A 185 18.18 -35.50 -9.45
CA VAL A 185 19.59 -35.91 -9.60
C VAL A 185 20.55 -34.76 -9.23
N LEU A 186 21.63 -35.09 -8.54
CA LEU A 186 22.69 -34.21 -8.05
C LEU A 186 23.79 -34.00 -9.12
N TYR A 187 24.28 -32.77 -9.30
CA TYR A 187 25.59 -32.50 -9.91
C TYR A 187 26.44 -31.72 -8.90
N GLU A 188 27.63 -32.25 -8.60
CA GLU A 188 28.68 -31.66 -7.76
C GLU A 188 29.41 -30.51 -8.48
N TYR A 189 29.80 -29.48 -7.72
CA TYR A 189 31.00 -28.70 -8.02
C TYR A 189 31.65 -28.20 -6.72
N ASP A 190 32.95 -28.49 -6.63
CA ASP A 190 33.86 -28.24 -5.50
C ASP A 190 34.10 -26.75 -5.22
N MET A 191 34.33 -26.46 -3.94
CA MET A 191 34.87 -25.20 -3.43
C MET A 191 36.41 -25.24 -3.44
N ASP A 192 37.04 -24.22 -4.00
CA ASP A 192 38.44 -23.91 -3.72
C ASP A 192 38.58 -22.64 -2.87
N VAL A 193 39.41 -22.79 -1.84
CA VAL A 193 39.70 -21.88 -0.74
C VAL A 193 40.95 -21.07 -1.07
N GLU A 194 40.92 -19.75 -0.89
CA GLU A 194 42.14 -18.98 -0.62
C GLU A 194 42.03 -18.17 0.67
N LYS A 195 43.20 -17.97 1.28
CA LYS A 195 43.48 -18.01 2.70
C LYS A 195 44.05 -16.65 3.16
N THR A 196 43.47 -16.11 4.23
CA THR A 196 44.07 -15.29 5.33
C THR A 196 45.16 -14.25 5.03
N VAL A 197 44.96 -13.01 5.49
CA VAL A 197 45.94 -12.26 6.32
C VAL A 197 45.19 -11.42 7.37
N SER A 198 45.80 -11.36 8.55
CA SER A 198 45.36 -10.93 9.88
C SER A 198 45.44 -9.42 10.21
N ASP A 199 44.57 -9.01 11.15
CA ASP A 199 44.49 -7.80 11.98
C ASP A 199 45.82 -7.36 12.68
N PRO A 200 45.97 -6.08 13.14
CA PRO A 200 45.53 -5.73 14.52
C PRO A 200 45.10 -4.26 14.82
N GLU A 201 44.42 -4.14 15.98
CA GLU A 201 44.37 -3.01 16.95
C GLU A 201 43.23 -1.96 16.92
N ALA A 202 42.36 -2.07 17.94
CA ALA A 202 41.50 -1.02 18.51
C ALA A 202 42.28 -0.14 19.52
N PRO A 203 41.79 1.06 19.88
CA PRO A 203 40.89 1.23 21.05
C PRO A 203 39.75 2.24 20.74
N GLY A 204 38.55 2.20 21.33
CA GLY A 204 38.23 2.28 22.75
C GLY A 204 37.48 3.60 23.03
N ASP A 205 36.20 3.48 23.38
CA ASP A 205 35.32 4.41 24.12
C ASP A 205 35.06 5.85 23.62
N SER A 206 33.78 6.20 23.42
CA SER A 206 33.10 7.20 24.26
C SER A 206 31.64 7.40 23.85
N GLU A 207 30.78 6.99 24.75
CA GLU A 207 29.41 7.40 24.98
C GLU A 207 29.30 8.94 24.99
N LEU A 208 28.41 9.51 24.17
CA LEU A 208 28.06 10.94 24.23
C LEU A 208 26.55 11.10 24.10
N MET A 209 25.93 11.24 25.28
CA MET A 209 24.65 11.88 25.48
C MET A 209 24.70 13.31 24.94
N LEU A 210 23.65 13.75 24.23
CA LEU A 210 23.24 15.15 24.29
C LEU A 210 21.71 15.26 24.15
N GLU A 211 21.11 15.70 25.25
CA GLU A 211 19.73 16.16 25.38
C GLU A 211 19.52 17.52 24.66
N ASP A 212 18.23 17.79 24.44
CA ASP A 212 17.58 19.09 24.29
C ASP A 212 17.77 19.94 23.02
N ALA A 213 16.78 19.81 22.13
CA ALA A 213 16.13 20.97 21.50
C ALA A 213 14.62 20.71 21.39
N ILE A 214 13.88 21.26 22.36
CA ILE A 214 12.42 21.35 22.39
C ILE A 214 12.02 22.51 21.47
N GLU A 215 11.32 22.23 20.36
CA GLU A 215 10.48 23.21 19.69
C GLU A 215 9.02 22.75 19.68
N HIS A 216 8.21 23.55 20.40
CA HIS A 216 6.77 23.46 20.54
C HIS A 216 6.06 23.67 19.19
N TYR A 217 5.30 22.66 18.75
CA TYR A 217 4.20 22.88 17.82
C TYR A 217 2.94 23.24 18.62
N THR A 218 2.60 24.53 18.66
CA THR A 218 1.30 25.03 19.13
C THR A 218 0.31 25.08 17.97
N GLU A 219 -0.79 24.33 18.07
CA GLU A 219 -1.99 24.50 17.23
C GLU A 219 -2.85 25.70 17.71
N PRO A 220 -3.56 26.39 16.80
CA PRO A 220 -4.30 27.60 17.12
C PRO A 220 -5.67 27.28 17.76
N LYS A 221 -5.93 27.86 18.93
CA LYS A 221 -7.28 27.94 19.52
C LYS A 221 -7.93 29.27 19.16
N HIS A 222 -9.14 29.18 18.63
CA HIS A 222 -10.09 30.27 18.50
C HIS A 222 -10.40 30.90 19.87
N GLU A 223 -10.08 32.18 20.04
CA GLU A 223 -10.59 33.00 21.15
C GLU A 223 -11.77 33.87 20.69
N LYS A 224 -12.90 33.68 21.37
CA LYS A 224 -14.01 34.63 21.45
C LYS A 224 -13.58 35.82 22.31
N GLN A 225 -13.53 37.02 21.75
CA GLN A 225 -13.46 38.23 22.56
C GLN A 225 -14.86 38.66 22.98
N THR A 226 -14.99 38.90 24.28
CA THR A 226 -16.18 39.47 24.93
C THR A 226 -15.84 40.89 25.32
N GLU A 227 -16.74 41.83 25.03
CA GLU A 227 -16.67 43.24 25.38
C GLU A 227 -16.58 43.46 26.89
N THR A 228 -15.72 44.41 27.29
CA THR A 228 -15.98 45.27 28.46
C THR A 228 -15.55 46.70 28.14
N GLN A 229 -16.47 47.60 28.41
CA GLN A 229 -16.42 49.04 28.25
C GLN A 229 -15.44 49.68 29.23
N ASP A 230 -14.78 50.78 28.83
CA ASP A 230 -14.56 51.91 29.71
C ASP A 230 -14.36 53.22 28.92
N THR A 231 -14.73 54.31 29.57
CA THR A 231 -15.29 55.56 29.05
C THR A 231 -14.32 56.76 28.88
N ALA A 232 -14.78 57.73 28.08
CA ALA A 232 -14.44 59.19 28.03
C ALA A 232 -13.10 59.56 27.34
N SER A 233 -12.96 60.62 26.52
CA SER A 233 -13.67 61.89 26.32
C SER A 233 -13.30 62.54 24.94
N LEU A 234 -14.21 63.36 24.38
CA LEU A 234 -14.08 64.28 23.22
C LEU A 234 -13.26 65.56 23.58
N PRO A 235 -12.96 66.59 22.70
CA PRO A 235 -13.38 66.84 21.29
C PRO A 235 -12.35 67.53 20.30
N PHE A 236 -12.75 67.56 19.00
CA PHE A 236 -12.69 68.65 17.96
C PHE A 236 -11.48 69.04 17.05
N PHE A 237 -11.86 69.33 15.79
CA PHE A 237 -11.25 70.03 14.62
C PHE A 237 -10.19 69.29 13.75
N GLY A 238 -10.20 69.28 12.41
CA GLY A 238 -11.07 69.84 11.36
C GLY A 238 -10.38 69.77 9.96
N HIS A 239 -11.19 69.61 8.89
CA HIS A 239 -10.91 69.79 7.42
C HIS A 239 -10.06 68.72 6.68
N ALA A 240 -10.18 68.42 5.38
CA ALA A 240 -11.18 68.32 4.28
C ALA A 240 -10.38 67.87 2.99
N PRO A 241 -10.94 67.75 1.77
CA PRO A 241 -11.64 66.59 1.20
C PRO A 241 -11.03 66.02 -0.12
N ALA A 242 -11.57 64.88 -0.59
CA ALA A 242 -11.29 64.25 -1.90
C ALA A 242 -12.17 64.82 -3.05
N PRO A 243 -11.74 64.73 -4.33
CA PRO A 243 -12.43 65.34 -5.46
C PRO A 243 -13.57 64.49 -6.06
N ARG A 244 -14.57 65.18 -6.60
CA ARG A 244 -15.74 64.68 -7.35
C ARG A 244 -15.50 64.75 -8.87
N CYS A 245 -16.28 63.99 -9.64
CA CYS A 245 -16.73 64.36 -10.99
C CYS A 245 -18.21 63.96 -11.22
N PRO A 246 -18.94 64.61 -12.15
CA PRO A 246 -20.33 65.01 -11.93
C PRO A 246 -21.40 64.53 -12.96
N SER A 247 -22.63 64.43 -12.44
CA SER A 247 -23.98 64.81 -12.96
C SER A 247 -24.60 64.28 -14.26
N CYS A 248 -25.92 64.08 -14.15
CA CYS A 248 -26.92 63.47 -15.05
C CYS A 248 -27.90 64.50 -15.66
N SER A 249 -28.72 64.09 -16.65
CA SER A 249 -30.11 64.54 -16.92
C SER A 249 -30.68 63.70 -18.10
N GLU A 250 -31.96 63.32 -18.28
CA GLU A 250 -33.28 63.62 -17.68
C GLU A 250 -34.32 62.55 -18.14
N GLY A 251 -35.42 62.34 -17.38
CA GLY A 251 -36.53 61.36 -17.64
C GLY A 251 -37.63 61.86 -18.63
N PRO A 252 -38.93 61.43 -18.56
CA PRO A 252 -39.64 60.77 -17.45
C PRO A 252 -40.76 59.70 -17.74
N LYS A 253 -41.09 58.93 -16.66
CA LYS A 253 -42.41 58.41 -16.17
C LYS A 253 -43.15 57.25 -16.88
N THR A 254 -43.26 56.11 -16.18
CA THR A 254 -44.52 55.66 -15.50
C THR A 254 -44.29 54.47 -14.54
N GLU A 255 -44.53 54.76 -13.25
CA GLU A 255 -45.10 53.99 -12.11
C GLU A 255 -44.84 52.49 -11.81
N HIS A 256 -44.12 52.30 -10.70
CA HIS A 256 -44.38 51.45 -9.51
C HIS A 256 -44.30 49.90 -9.57
N SER A 257 -43.21 49.35 -9.02
CA SER A 257 -43.18 48.74 -7.67
C SER A 257 -41.76 48.26 -7.31
N THR A 258 -41.21 48.79 -6.22
CA THR A 258 -39.86 48.55 -5.72
C THR A 258 -39.85 47.50 -4.58
N ARG A 259 -39.00 46.48 -4.72
CA ARG A 259 -38.33 45.72 -3.65
C ARG A 259 -37.20 44.96 -4.36
N GLY A 260 -35.91 45.29 -4.20
CA GLY A 260 -35.18 45.44 -2.96
C GLY A 260 -34.15 44.30 -2.95
N ASN A 261 -32.91 44.61 -3.32
CA ASN A 261 -31.76 43.71 -3.25
C ASN A 261 -31.62 43.15 -1.82
N GLU A 262 -31.81 41.85 -1.65
CA GLU A 262 -31.27 41.12 -0.51
C GLU A 262 -30.10 40.23 -0.97
N LEU A 263 -28.92 40.67 -0.56
CA LEU A 263 -27.71 39.88 -0.42
C LEU A 263 -28.08 38.57 0.33
N CYS A 264 -28.04 37.43 -0.35
CA CYS A 264 -28.30 36.13 0.27
C CYS A 264 -27.19 35.78 1.27
N VAL A 265 -27.39 36.19 2.52
CA VAL A 265 -26.70 35.65 3.69
C VAL A 265 -27.10 34.18 3.80
N PHE A 266 -26.14 33.28 3.57
CA PHE A 266 -26.28 31.85 3.83
C PHE A 266 -26.65 31.65 5.31
N LYS A 267 -27.94 31.42 5.59
CA LYS A 267 -28.39 30.91 6.88
C LYS A 267 -27.92 29.48 7.00
N SER A 268 -26.95 29.23 7.87
CA SER A 268 -26.58 27.89 8.30
C SER A 268 -27.83 27.20 8.85
N LEU A 269 -28.22 26.10 8.22
CA LEU A 269 -29.27 25.22 8.73
C LEU A 269 -28.82 24.70 10.11
N PRO A 270 -29.70 24.67 11.11
CA PRO A 270 -29.32 24.21 12.45
C PRO A 270 -28.91 22.75 12.38
N ALA A 271 -27.67 22.46 12.79
CA ALA A 271 -27.17 21.10 12.94
C ALA A 271 -28.17 20.30 13.81
N LYS A 272 -28.75 19.24 13.25
CA LYS A 272 -29.54 18.26 14.02
C LYS A 272 -28.69 17.85 15.23
N LYS A 273 -29.18 18.13 16.45
CA LYS A 273 -28.52 17.72 17.70
C LYS A 273 -28.26 16.20 17.64
N LYS A 274 -27.02 15.79 17.35
CA LYS A 274 -26.62 14.39 17.33
C LYS A 274 -26.87 13.81 18.72
N LYS A 275 -27.72 12.79 18.83
CA LYS A 275 -27.92 12.06 20.09
C LYS A 275 -26.57 11.51 20.55
N LYS A 276 -26.23 11.68 21.83
CA LYS A 276 -24.98 11.12 22.38
C LYS A 276 -24.96 9.60 22.12
N PRO A 277 -23.85 9.04 21.61
CA PRO A 277 -23.79 7.62 21.26
C PRO A 277 -23.97 6.76 22.52
N LYS A 278 -24.71 5.67 22.40
CA LYS A 278 -24.97 4.75 23.51
C LYS A 278 -23.85 3.72 23.57
N LEU A 279 -22.80 4.05 24.32
CA LEU A 279 -21.57 3.24 24.39
C LEU A 279 -21.55 2.19 25.51
N LEU A 280 -22.57 2.15 26.38
CA LEU A 280 -22.59 1.29 27.57
C LEU A 280 -23.69 0.23 27.44
N ASN A 281 -23.33 -1.04 27.62
CA ASN A 281 -24.30 -2.12 27.74
C ASN A 281 -24.96 -2.13 29.14
N LYS A 282 -25.76 -3.16 29.48
CA LYS A 282 -26.41 -3.24 30.79
C LYS A 282 -25.41 -3.32 31.95
N PHE A 283 -24.32 -4.07 31.75
CA PHE A 283 -23.25 -4.25 32.74
C PHE A 283 -22.35 -3.01 32.84
N ASP A 284 -21.91 -2.43 31.74
CA ASP A 284 -21.04 -1.24 31.74
C ASP A 284 -21.67 -0.03 32.43
N LYS A 285 -23.01 0.00 32.54
CA LYS A 285 -23.72 1.02 33.31
C LYS A 285 -23.48 0.90 34.82
N THR A 286 -23.23 -0.30 35.34
CA THR A 286 -22.97 -0.50 36.79
C THR A 286 -21.57 -0.05 37.16
N ILE A 287 -20.59 -0.23 36.26
CA ILE A 287 -19.19 0.19 36.45
C ILE A 287 -18.87 1.54 35.80
N LYS A 288 -19.91 2.34 35.50
CA LYS A 288 -19.75 3.61 34.76
C LYS A 288 -18.78 4.58 35.44
N ALA A 289 -18.81 4.68 36.77
CA ALA A 289 -17.97 5.59 37.51
C ALA A 289 -16.47 5.29 37.32
N GLU A 290 -16.11 4.01 37.29
CA GLU A 290 -14.74 3.54 37.06
C GLU A 290 -14.30 3.78 35.61
N LEU A 291 -15.18 3.49 34.64
CA LEU A 291 -14.95 3.75 33.22
C LEU A 291 -14.75 5.26 32.94
N ASP A 292 -15.59 6.11 33.53
CA ASP A 292 -15.50 7.56 33.38
C ASP A 292 -14.23 8.13 34.06
N ALA A 293 -13.75 7.52 35.15
CA ALA A 293 -12.50 7.89 35.80
C ALA A 293 -11.28 7.59 34.91
N ALA A 294 -11.22 6.40 34.31
CA ALA A 294 -10.16 6.04 33.36
C ALA A 294 -10.21 6.90 32.08
N GLU A 295 -11.40 7.14 31.52
CA GLU A 295 -11.57 8.03 30.36
C GLU A 295 -11.17 9.48 30.67
N LYS A 296 -11.38 9.94 31.90
CA LYS A 296 -10.94 11.27 32.35
C LYS A 296 -9.42 11.38 32.38
N LEU A 297 -8.69 10.32 32.73
CA LEU A 297 -7.23 10.29 32.64
C LEU A 297 -6.77 10.41 31.19
N ARG A 298 -7.38 9.64 30.28
CA ARG A 298 -7.07 9.68 28.84
C ARG A 298 -7.27 11.07 28.27
N LYS A 299 -8.42 11.69 28.54
CA LYS A 299 -8.74 13.06 28.09
C LYS A 299 -7.87 14.16 28.70
N LYS A 300 -7.21 13.89 29.83
CA LYS A 300 -6.21 14.79 30.43
C LYS A 300 -4.82 14.64 29.80
N GLY A 301 -4.65 13.74 28.83
CA GLY A 301 -3.36 13.43 28.20
C GLY A 301 -2.46 12.50 29.03
N LYS A 302 -2.95 11.96 30.16
CA LYS A 302 -2.23 10.99 30.99
C LYS A 302 -2.43 9.58 30.42
N VAL A 303 -1.91 9.35 29.21
CA VAL A 303 -2.21 8.17 28.40
C VAL A 303 -1.72 6.87 29.07
N GLU A 304 -0.53 6.88 29.67
CA GLU A 304 0.05 5.70 30.34
C GLU A 304 -0.70 5.32 31.63
N GLU A 305 -1.18 6.31 32.38
CA GLU A 305 -2.05 6.07 33.53
C GLU A 305 -3.42 5.55 33.09
N ALA A 306 -3.97 6.10 32.00
CA ALA A 306 -5.23 5.66 31.44
C ALA A 306 -5.16 4.23 30.90
N LEU A 307 -4.08 3.86 30.21
CA LEU A 307 -3.86 2.51 29.71
C LEU A 307 -3.84 1.51 30.87
N ARG A 308 -3.03 1.76 31.90
CA ARG A 308 -2.98 0.91 33.10
C ARG A 308 -4.34 0.81 33.81
N ALA A 309 -5.09 1.91 33.87
CA ALA A 309 -6.43 1.91 34.45
C ALA A 309 -7.41 1.04 33.63
N PHE A 310 -7.40 1.15 32.30
CA PHE A 310 -8.24 0.31 31.44
C PHE A 310 -7.80 -1.16 31.43
N GLU A 311 -6.50 -1.45 31.50
CA GLU A 311 -5.99 -2.81 31.66
C GLU A 311 -6.47 -3.44 32.98
N ALA A 312 -6.42 -2.70 34.08
CA ALA A 312 -6.96 -3.15 35.36
C ALA A 312 -8.46 -3.46 35.26
N LEU A 313 -9.23 -2.60 34.56
CA LEU A 313 -10.66 -2.81 34.34
C LEU A 313 -10.94 -4.01 33.42
N VAL A 314 -10.12 -4.26 32.40
CA VAL A 314 -10.24 -5.43 31.53
C VAL A 314 -9.91 -6.71 32.31
N ASN A 315 -8.91 -6.69 33.19
CA ASN A 315 -8.57 -7.84 34.03
C ASN A 315 -9.68 -8.14 35.06
N GLN A 316 -10.28 -7.11 35.65
CA GLN A 316 -11.39 -7.26 36.60
C GLN A 316 -12.71 -7.62 35.92
N TYR A 317 -12.95 -7.07 34.72
CA TYR A 317 -14.18 -7.25 33.94
C TYR A 317 -13.87 -7.63 32.48
N PRO A 318 -13.44 -8.89 32.20
CA PRO A 318 -13.00 -9.30 30.87
C PRO A 318 -14.03 -9.17 29.76
N GLN A 319 -15.31 -9.16 30.13
CA GLN A 319 -16.47 -9.09 29.23
C GLN A 319 -17.00 -7.67 29.04
N SER A 320 -16.36 -6.63 29.60
CA SER A 320 -16.79 -5.23 29.42
C SER A 320 -16.31 -4.68 28.07
N PRO A 321 -17.22 -4.42 27.10
CA PRO A 321 -16.84 -3.86 25.81
C PRO A 321 -16.30 -2.44 25.94
N ARG A 322 -16.87 -1.64 26.85
CA ARG A 322 -16.41 -0.25 27.04
C ARG A 322 -15.02 -0.18 27.67
N ALA A 323 -14.68 -1.08 28.60
CA ALA A 323 -13.33 -1.15 29.17
C ALA A 323 -12.31 -1.54 28.09
N ARG A 324 -12.61 -2.59 27.31
CA ARG A 324 -11.76 -3.04 26.19
C ARG A 324 -11.57 -1.96 25.13
N TYR A 325 -12.64 -1.24 24.78
CA TYR A 325 -12.56 -0.12 23.84
C TYR A 325 -11.73 1.05 24.41
N GLY A 326 -11.85 1.33 25.72
CA GLY A 326 -11.02 2.33 26.38
C GLY A 326 -9.53 1.97 26.36
N LYS A 327 -9.20 0.69 26.56
CA LYS A 327 -7.84 0.16 26.38
C LYS A 327 -7.35 0.41 24.96
N ALA A 328 -8.12 0.02 23.94
CA ALA A 328 -7.76 0.25 22.54
C ALA A 328 -7.50 1.72 22.22
N GLN A 329 -8.35 2.64 22.71
CA GLN A 329 -8.13 4.08 22.55
C GLN A 329 -6.85 4.57 23.24
N SER A 330 -6.55 4.07 24.45
CA SER A 330 -5.32 4.42 25.14
C SER A 330 -4.07 3.85 24.46
N GLU A 331 -4.13 2.65 23.88
CA GLU A 331 -3.06 2.08 23.05
C GLU A 331 -2.85 2.91 21.77
N ASP A 332 -3.93 3.35 21.12
CA ASP A 332 -3.89 4.20 19.92
C ASP A 332 -3.27 5.58 20.23
N ASP A 333 -3.74 6.25 21.28
CA ASP A 333 -3.16 7.52 21.76
C ASP A 333 -1.67 7.36 22.13
N LEU A 334 -1.30 6.22 22.74
CA LEU A 334 0.09 5.94 23.09
C LEU A 334 0.95 5.66 21.85
N ALA A 335 0.39 5.00 20.84
CA ALA A 335 1.04 4.77 19.56
C ALA A 335 1.34 6.09 18.85
N GLU A 336 0.41 7.05 18.86
CA GLU A 336 0.63 8.40 18.32
C GLU A 336 1.70 9.15 19.11
N LYS A 337 1.68 9.08 20.45
CA LYS A 337 2.69 9.71 21.32
C LYS A 337 4.11 9.15 21.11
N MET A 338 4.23 7.84 21.01
CA MET A 338 5.52 7.15 20.81
C MET A 338 5.95 7.05 19.34
N ARG A 339 5.05 7.39 18.41
CA ARG A 339 5.19 7.12 16.97
C ARG A 339 5.55 5.66 16.67
N SER A 340 4.90 4.72 17.37
CA SER A 340 5.21 3.29 17.31
C SER A 340 4.16 2.49 16.54
N ASN A 341 4.57 1.91 15.40
CA ASN A 341 3.72 1.02 14.60
C ASN A 341 3.37 -0.28 15.34
N GLU A 342 4.25 -0.78 16.21
CA GLU A 342 3.97 -1.98 17.02
C GLU A 342 2.86 -1.71 18.03
N MET A 343 2.89 -0.55 18.70
CA MET A 343 1.83 -0.14 19.62
C MET A 343 0.51 0.06 18.87
N LEU A 344 0.56 0.64 17.66
CA LEU A 344 -0.64 0.80 16.85
C LEU A 344 -1.23 -0.54 16.43
N GLN A 345 -0.38 -1.54 16.16
CA GLN A 345 -0.84 -2.89 15.87
C GLN A 345 -1.55 -3.54 17.06
N LYS A 346 -1.07 -3.30 18.29
CA LYS A 346 -1.76 -3.74 19.50
C LYS A 346 -3.14 -3.11 19.61
N ALA A 347 -3.24 -1.79 19.37
CA ALA A 347 -4.53 -1.08 19.36
C ALA A 347 -5.52 -1.67 18.34
N ILE A 348 -5.06 -1.96 17.11
CA ILE A 348 -5.88 -2.59 16.06
C ILE A 348 -6.44 -3.94 16.53
N ASN A 349 -5.60 -4.79 17.12
CA ASN A 349 -6.05 -6.09 17.63
C ASN A 349 -7.07 -5.91 18.76
N THR A 350 -6.84 -4.97 19.69
CA THR A 350 -7.78 -4.68 20.78
C THR A 350 -9.11 -4.12 20.25
N TYR A 351 -9.13 -3.37 19.14
CA TYR A 351 -10.37 -2.92 18.51
C TYR A 351 -11.21 -4.07 17.93
N ASP A 352 -10.59 -5.09 17.35
CA ASP A 352 -11.30 -6.29 16.87
C ASP A 352 -11.82 -7.14 18.05
N GLU A 353 -11.05 -7.23 19.15
CA GLU A 353 -11.49 -7.90 20.38
C GLU A 353 -12.81 -7.31 20.92
N VAL A 354 -12.99 -5.98 20.87
CA VAL A 354 -14.23 -5.31 21.34
C VAL A 354 -15.46 -5.88 20.66
N VAL A 355 -15.37 -6.18 19.36
CA VAL A 355 -16.51 -6.64 18.54
C VAL A 355 -16.81 -8.11 18.79
N SER A 356 -15.83 -8.87 19.28
CA SER A 356 -15.96 -10.28 19.64
C SER A 356 -16.57 -10.52 21.02
N LEU A 357 -16.75 -9.46 21.82
CA LEU A 357 -17.37 -9.55 23.15
C LEU A 357 -18.90 -9.71 23.08
N PRO A 358 -19.55 -10.24 24.13
CA PRO A 358 -21.00 -10.36 24.20
C PRO A 358 -21.67 -9.01 24.51
N ASN A 359 -22.90 -8.83 24.01
CA ASN A 359 -23.76 -7.69 24.33
C ASN A 359 -23.14 -6.31 24.04
N VAL A 360 -22.37 -6.18 22.96
CA VAL A 360 -21.73 -4.92 22.57
C VAL A 360 -22.80 -3.97 22.02
N PRO A 361 -22.86 -2.71 22.48
CA PRO A 361 -23.77 -1.72 21.91
C PRO A 361 -23.45 -1.45 20.44
N SER A 362 -24.48 -1.31 19.59
CA SER A 362 -24.31 -1.08 18.14
C SER A 362 -23.43 0.13 17.82
N ASP A 363 -23.61 1.24 18.54
CA ASP A 363 -22.80 2.45 18.36
C ASP A 363 -21.31 2.21 18.69
N LEU A 364 -21.02 1.31 19.64
CA LEU A 364 -19.65 0.96 20.00
C LEU A 364 -19.00 0.07 18.94
N ILE A 365 -19.73 -0.90 18.38
CA ILE A 365 -19.25 -1.72 17.25
C ILE A 365 -18.87 -0.81 16.07
N LYS A 366 -19.75 0.14 15.72
CA LYS A 366 -19.50 1.11 14.63
C LYS A 366 -18.21 1.88 14.84
N LEU A 367 -18.00 2.41 16.06
CA LEU A 367 -16.81 3.20 16.38
C LEU A 367 -15.53 2.36 16.41
N SER A 368 -15.61 1.11 16.92
CA SER A 368 -14.47 0.20 17.00
C SER A 368 -13.98 -0.19 15.61
N LEU A 369 -14.86 -0.77 14.78
CA LEU A 369 -14.50 -1.22 13.43
C LEU A 369 -14.09 -0.06 12.51
N LYS A 370 -14.73 1.11 12.62
CA LYS A 370 -14.35 2.27 11.82
C LYS A 370 -12.95 2.77 12.17
N ARG A 371 -12.59 2.82 13.47
CA ARG A 371 -11.25 3.21 13.89
C ARG A 371 -10.22 2.14 13.54
N GLU A 372 -10.56 0.87 13.70
CA GLU A 372 -9.72 -0.25 13.27
C GLU A 372 -9.38 -0.16 11.79
N ALA A 373 -10.37 0.01 10.90
CA ALA A 373 -10.18 0.13 9.47
C ALA A 373 -9.30 1.33 9.09
N ASP A 374 -9.49 2.47 9.76
CA ASP A 374 -8.69 3.70 9.59
C ASP A 374 -7.22 3.48 9.99
N ARG A 375 -6.97 2.84 11.14
CA ARG A 375 -5.60 2.52 11.60
C ARG A 375 -4.94 1.45 10.74
N GLN A 376 -5.69 0.48 10.23
CA GLN A 376 -5.20 -0.50 9.25
C GLN A 376 -4.77 0.20 7.95
N GLN A 377 -5.54 1.16 7.43
CA GLN A 377 -5.14 1.96 6.26
C GLN A 377 -3.88 2.77 6.54
N PHE A 378 -3.78 3.39 7.72
CA PHE A 378 -2.60 4.15 8.13
C PHE A 378 -1.31 3.30 8.10
N LEU A 379 -1.37 2.03 8.52
CA LEU A 379 -0.25 1.10 8.47
C LEU A 379 0.01 0.49 7.08
N GLY A 380 -0.72 0.89 6.03
CA GLY A 380 -0.59 0.28 4.71
C GLY A 380 -1.34 -1.05 4.54
N ARG A 381 -2.09 -1.51 5.54
CA ARG A 381 -2.80 -2.81 5.53
C ARG A 381 -4.16 -2.71 4.84
N MET A 382 -4.15 -2.35 3.56
CA MET A 382 -5.35 -2.05 2.78
C MET A 382 -6.33 -3.23 2.68
N ARG A 383 -5.83 -4.46 2.47
CA ARG A 383 -6.68 -5.67 2.43
C ARG A 383 -7.36 -5.96 3.77
N GLY A 384 -6.64 -5.79 4.88
CA GLY A 384 -7.20 -5.95 6.23
C GLY A 384 -8.33 -4.95 6.47
N SER A 385 -8.08 -3.68 6.15
CA SER A 385 -9.09 -2.62 6.22
C SER A 385 -10.33 -2.94 5.39
N LEU A 386 -10.16 -3.46 4.17
CA LEU A 386 -11.29 -3.84 3.33
C LEU A 386 -12.18 -4.91 3.98
N VAL A 387 -11.59 -5.94 4.59
CA VAL A 387 -12.35 -6.98 5.31
C VAL A 387 -13.11 -6.38 6.48
N THR A 388 -12.48 -5.48 7.25
CA THR A 388 -13.11 -4.76 8.36
C THR A 388 -14.28 -3.89 7.88
N LEU A 389 -14.13 -3.18 6.76
CA LEU A 389 -15.18 -2.36 6.15
C LEU A 389 -16.34 -3.22 5.60
N GLN A 390 -16.04 -4.37 4.99
CA GLN A 390 -17.07 -5.33 4.56
C GLN A 390 -17.87 -5.86 5.76
N LYS A 391 -17.20 -6.24 6.85
CA LYS A 391 -17.84 -6.63 8.13
C LYS A 391 -18.72 -5.50 8.67
N LEU A 392 -18.26 -4.25 8.60
CA LEU A 392 -19.02 -3.08 9.04
C LEU A 392 -20.31 -2.86 8.21
N VAL A 393 -20.24 -2.98 6.88
CA VAL A 393 -21.39 -2.84 5.99
C VAL A 393 -22.38 -4.00 6.17
N GLN A 394 -21.90 -5.23 6.39
CA GLN A 394 -22.76 -6.39 6.66
C GLN A 394 -23.56 -6.23 7.96
N LEU A 395 -22.93 -5.68 9.01
CA LEU A 395 -23.59 -5.44 10.30
C LEU A 395 -24.56 -4.24 10.25
N PHE A 396 -24.30 -3.26 9.37
CA PHE A 396 -25.10 -2.03 9.28
C PHE A 396 -25.45 -1.68 7.82
N PRO A 397 -26.27 -2.50 7.14
CA PRO A 397 -26.51 -2.38 5.69
C PRO A 397 -27.26 -1.10 5.28
N SER A 398 -27.96 -0.46 6.21
CA SER A 398 -28.72 0.78 5.98
C SER A 398 -27.88 2.06 6.07
N ASP A 399 -26.62 1.97 6.53
CA ASP A 399 -25.76 3.14 6.76
C ASP A 399 -24.92 3.44 5.52
N THR A 400 -25.32 4.45 4.74
CA THR A 400 -24.65 4.81 3.47
C THR A 400 -23.22 5.29 3.68
N SER A 401 -22.91 5.87 4.84
CA SER A 401 -21.54 6.33 5.16
C SER A 401 -20.54 5.18 5.17
N PHE A 402 -20.93 3.99 5.63
CA PHE A 402 -20.02 2.83 5.64
C PHE A 402 -19.86 2.20 4.26
N LYS A 403 -20.89 2.28 3.41
CA LYS A 403 -20.75 1.92 1.99
C LYS A 403 -19.78 2.87 1.29
N ASN A 404 -19.88 4.16 1.57
CA ASN A 404 -18.92 5.16 1.08
C ASN A 404 -17.48 4.84 1.53
N ASP A 405 -17.28 4.54 2.81
CA ASP A 405 -15.96 4.13 3.35
C ASP A 405 -15.46 2.82 2.69
N LEU A 406 -16.35 1.85 2.44
CA LEU A 406 -16.04 0.61 1.72
C LEU A 406 -15.61 0.86 0.27
N GLY A 407 -16.28 1.80 -0.42
CA GLY A 407 -15.90 2.24 -1.77
C GLY A 407 -14.47 2.79 -1.81
N VAL A 408 -14.08 3.59 -0.80
CA VAL A 408 -12.70 4.07 -0.66
C VAL A 408 -11.74 2.91 -0.41
N GLY A 409 -12.11 1.93 0.42
CA GLY A 409 -11.32 0.72 0.64
C GLY A 409 -11.01 -0.03 -0.65
N TYR A 410 -11.98 -0.17 -1.56
CA TYR A 410 -11.76 -0.77 -2.88
C TYR A 410 -10.84 0.08 -3.77
N LEU A 411 -10.98 1.41 -3.76
CA LEU A 411 -10.10 2.31 -4.51
C LEU A 411 -8.64 2.22 -4.04
N LEU A 412 -8.40 2.09 -2.73
CA LEU A 412 -7.06 2.00 -2.17
C LEU A 412 -6.31 0.71 -2.56
N ILE A 413 -7.03 -0.36 -2.90
CA ILE A 413 -6.44 -1.60 -3.44
C ILE A 413 -6.41 -1.64 -4.97
N GLY A 414 -6.88 -0.58 -5.65
CA GLY A 414 -6.97 -0.48 -7.11
C GLY A 414 -8.16 -1.21 -7.74
N ASP A 415 -9.14 -1.65 -6.95
CA ASP A 415 -10.33 -2.36 -7.45
C ASP A 415 -11.45 -1.36 -7.82
N ASN A 416 -11.26 -0.68 -8.94
CA ASN A 416 -12.21 0.31 -9.46
C ASN A 416 -13.58 -0.31 -9.78
N SER A 417 -13.62 -1.59 -10.19
CA SER A 417 -14.86 -2.26 -10.59
C SER A 417 -15.80 -2.51 -9.41
N ASN A 418 -15.28 -2.96 -8.27
CA ASN A 418 -16.12 -3.13 -7.08
C ASN A 418 -16.42 -1.79 -6.39
N ALA A 419 -15.47 -0.84 -6.38
CA ALA A 419 -15.74 0.52 -5.90
C ALA A 419 -16.92 1.16 -6.64
N LYS A 420 -16.96 1.01 -7.97
CA LYS A 420 -18.05 1.53 -8.81
C LYS A 420 -19.41 0.99 -8.40
N LYS A 421 -19.55 -0.34 -8.26
CA LYS A 421 -20.80 -0.99 -7.85
C LYS A 421 -21.29 -0.49 -6.49
N VAL A 422 -20.36 -0.27 -5.55
CA VAL A 422 -20.70 0.27 -4.22
C VAL A 422 -21.28 1.68 -4.34
N TYR A 423 -20.66 2.56 -5.13
CA TYR A 423 -21.21 3.92 -5.30
C TYR A 423 -22.49 3.95 -6.14
N GLU A 424 -22.66 3.05 -7.11
CA GLU A 424 -23.95 2.86 -7.80
C GLU A 424 -25.05 2.47 -6.82
N GLU A 425 -24.76 1.54 -5.89
CA GLU A 425 -25.70 1.16 -4.83
C GLU A 425 -26.02 2.34 -3.91
N VAL A 426 -25.02 3.11 -3.48
CA VAL A 426 -25.22 4.30 -2.63
C VAL A 426 -26.08 5.33 -3.36
N LEU A 427 -25.78 5.64 -4.62
CA LEU A 427 -26.53 6.63 -5.42
C LEU A 427 -27.96 6.17 -5.74
N SER A 428 -28.20 4.85 -5.80
CA SER A 428 -29.57 4.31 -5.93
C SER A 428 -30.43 4.56 -4.67
N LEU A 429 -29.80 4.58 -3.48
CA LEU A 429 -30.46 4.80 -2.19
C LEU A 429 -30.51 6.29 -1.81
N ALA A 430 -29.45 7.02 -2.10
CA ALA A 430 -29.25 8.42 -1.79
C ALA A 430 -28.69 9.18 -3.01
N PRO A 431 -29.55 9.55 -3.98
CA PRO A 431 -29.13 10.21 -5.23
C PRO A 431 -28.40 11.55 -5.05
N ASN A 432 -28.54 12.17 -3.88
CA ASN A 432 -27.94 13.47 -3.56
C ASN A 432 -26.67 13.36 -2.69
N ASP A 433 -26.16 12.16 -2.42
CA ASP A 433 -24.94 11.96 -1.63
C ASP A 433 -23.73 12.49 -2.41
N GLY A 434 -23.20 13.65 -1.99
CA GLY A 434 -22.12 14.32 -2.70
C GLY A 434 -20.81 13.54 -2.67
N PHE A 435 -20.54 12.82 -1.58
CA PHE A 435 -19.36 11.98 -1.44
C PHE A 435 -19.37 10.83 -2.45
N ALA A 436 -20.50 10.13 -2.61
CA ALA A 436 -20.65 9.09 -3.60
C ALA A 436 -20.51 9.64 -5.03
N LYS A 437 -21.09 10.82 -5.31
CA LYS A 437 -20.99 11.47 -6.63
C LYS A 437 -19.54 11.77 -7.03
N VAL A 438 -18.74 12.41 -6.16
CA VAL A 438 -17.35 12.74 -6.51
C VAL A 438 -16.50 11.49 -6.76
N HIS A 439 -16.68 10.43 -5.97
CA HIS A 439 -15.93 9.19 -6.15
C HIS A 439 -16.40 8.40 -7.38
N TYR A 440 -17.71 8.36 -7.64
CA TYR A 440 -18.24 7.74 -8.86
C TYR A 440 -17.74 8.48 -10.12
N GLY A 441 -17.78 9.82 -10.11
CA GLY A 441 -17.22 10.64 -11.18
C GLY A 441 -15.72 10.42 -11.37
N PHE A 442 -14.95 10.30 -10.28
CA PHE A 442 -13.53 9.95 -10.33
C PHE A 442 -13.29 8.60 -11.02
N ILE A 443 -14.06 7.56 -10.68
CA ILE A 443 -13.97 6.24 -11.31
C ILE A 443 -14.32 6.30 -12.80
N LEU A 444 -15.41 6.97 -13.16
CA LEU A 444 -15.80 7.15 -14.57
C LEU A 444 -14.69 7.80 -15.38
N LYS A 445 -14.04 8.82 -14.82
CA LYS A 445 -12.91 9.47 -15.48
C LYS A 445 -11.71 8.52 -15.63
N ALA A 446 -11.41 7.71 -14.63
CA ALA A 446 -10.35 6.69 -14.69
C ALA A 446 -10.64 5.62 -15.77
N GLU A 447 -11.92 5.29 -15.99
CA GLU A 447 -12.39 4.44 -17.11
C GLU A 447 -12.43 5.17 -18.47
N ASN A 448 -11.87 6.39 -18.56
CA ASN A 448 -11.88 7.26 -19.74
C ASN A 448 -13.29 7.70 -20.21
N LYS A 449 -14.31 7.60 -19.35
CA LYS A 449 -15.67 8.12 -19.60
C LYS A 449 -15.75 9.60 -19.22
N ILE A 450 -14.98 10.42 -19.94
CA ILE A 450 -14.74 11.83 -19.59
C ILE A 450 -16.03 12.64 -19.49
N ALA A 451 -16.88 12.61 -20.53
CA ALA A 451 -18.13 13.38 -20.55
C ALA A 451 -19.11 12.96 -19.44
N GLU A 452 -19.21 11.65 -19.17
CA GLU A 452 -20.07 11.12 -18.10
C GLU A 452 -19.58 11.51 -16.71
N SER A 453 -18.26 11.67 -16.51
CA SER A 453 -17.67 12.00 -15.20
C SER A 453 -17.96 13.42 -14.71
N ILE A 454 -18.03 14.38 -15.64
CA ILE A 454 -18.14 15.82 -15.36
C ILE A 454 -19.34 16.17 -14.46
N PRO A 455 -20.59 15.77 -14.78
CA PRO A 455 -21.74 16.14 -13.95
C PRO A 455 -21.63 15.61 -12.52
N TYR A 456 -21.16 14.36 -12.33
CA TYR A 456 -21.00 13.78 -11.00
C TYR A 456 -19.92 14.48 -10.18
N LEU A 457 -18.76 14.78 -10.78
CA LEU A 457 -17.69 15.52 -10.11
C LEU A 457 -18.15 16.93 -9.73
N LYS A 458 -18.84 17.62 -10.65
CA LYS A 458 -19.36 18.98 -10.45
C LYS A 458 -20.41 19.02 -9.35
N GLU A 459 -21.48 18.24 -9.46
CA GLU A 459 -22.55 18.21 -8.46
C GLU A 459 -22.05 17.73 -7.09
N GLY A 460 -21.13 16.76 -7.08
CA GLY A 460 -20.51 16.28 -5.86
C GLY A 460 -19.70 17.37 -5.16
N LEU A 461 -18.91 18.17 -5.90
CA LEU A 461 -18.16 19.31 -5.36
C LEU A 461 -19.07 20.46 -4.89
N GLU A 462 -20.15 20.71 -5.62
CA GLU A 462 -21.14 21.76 -5.29
C GLU A 462 -21.98 21.42 -4.07
N SER A 463 -22.15 20.13 -3.75
CA SER A 463 -22.89 19.68 -2.55
C SER A 463 -22.32 20.22 -1.24
N GLY A 464 -21.00 20.38 -1.15
CA GLY A 464 -20.31 20.73 0.08
C GLY A 464 -20.34 19.64 1.17
N ASP A 465 -20.71 18.40 0.82
CA ASP A 465 -20.74 17.29 1.77
C ASP A 465 -19.33 16.96 2.30
N PRO A 466 -19.20 16.47 3.56
CA PRO A 466 -17.90 16.11 4.12
C PRO A 466 -17.14 15.13 3.23
N GLY A 467 -15.86 15.43 2.93
CA GLY A 467 -15.01 14.59 2.08
C GLY A 467 -15.10 14.91 0.58
N THR A 468 -15.99 15.83 0.15
CA THR A 468 -16.04 16.29 -1.25
C THR A 468 -15.03 17.40 -1.54
N ASN A 469 -14.71 18.24 -0.56
CA ASN A 469 -13.73 19.32 -0.70
C ASN A 469 -12.28 18.78 -0.67
N ASP A 470 -11.88 18.11 -1.75
CA ASP A 470 -10.57 17.46 -1.90
C ASP A 470 -9.94 17.84 -3.25
N GLY A 471 -8.65 18.18 -3.24
CA GLY A 471 -7.91 18.62 -4.42
C GLY A 471 -7.94 17.63 -5.59
N ARG A 472 -8.07 16.32 -5.32
CA ARG A 472 -8.18 15.28 -6.37
C ARG A 472 -9.39 15.51 -7.27
N PHE A 473 -10.54 15.87 -6.70
CA PHE A 473 -11.76 16.05 -7.48
C PHE A 473 -11.73 17.35 -8.29
N TYR A 474 -11.17 18.43 -7.73
CA TYR A 474 -10.93 19.67 -8.48
C TYR A 474 -10.00 19.43 -9.66
N PHE A 475 -8.92 18.68 -9.42
CA PHE A 475 -7.93 18.35 -10.44
C PHE A 475 -8.57 17.56 -11.60
N HIS A 476 -9.30 16.50 -11.26
CA HIS A 476 -9.92 15.62 -12.25
C HIS A 476 -11.10 16.26 -12.97
N LEU A 477 -11.89 17.12 -12.32
CA LEU A 477 -12.95 17.87 -12.98
C LEU A 477 -12.37 18.85 -14.00
N GLY A 478 -11.35 19.61 -13.61
CA GLY A 478 -10.69 20.53 -14.52
C GLY A 478 -10.05 19.83 -15.72
N ASP A 479 -9.36 18.70 -15.50
CA ASP A 479 -8.75 17.90 -16.58
C ASP A 479 -9.84 17.33 -17.52
N ALA A 480 -10.94 16.80 -16.95
CA ALA A 480 -12.05 16.31 -17.76
C ALA A 480 -12.67 17.43 -18.62
N LEU A 481 -12.86 18.62 -18.06
CA LEU A 481 -13.36 19.79 -18.79
C LEU A 481 -12.37 20.24 -19.89
N GLN A 482 -11.06 20.25 -19.62
CA GLN A 482 -10.05 20.60 -20.63
C GLN A 482 -10.06 19.63 -21.82
N ARG A 483 -10.16 18.33 -21.57
CA ARG A 483 -10.26 17.30 -22.63
C ARG A 483 -11.52 17.46 -23.48
N MET A 484 -12.58 18.02 -22.91
CA MET A 484 -13.82 18.35 -23.65
C MET A 484 -13.76 19.72 -24.34
N GLY A 485 -12.65 20.46 -24.21
CA GLY A 485 -12.52 21.82 -24.75
C GLY A 485 -13.30 22.89 -23.98
N ASP A 486 -13.78 22.58 -22.76
CA ASP A 486 -14.55 23.50 -21.94
C ASP A 486 -13.62 24.46 -21.16
N LYS A 487 -13.81 25.76 -21.40
CA LYS A 487 -13.05 26.83 -20.75
C LYS A 487 -13.41 27.01 -19.28
N GLU A 488 -14.51 26.42 -18.79
CA GLU A 488 -14.85 26.44 -17.38
C GLU A 488 -13.83 25.71 -16.49
N ALA A 489 -12.97 24.86 -17.06
CA ALA A 489 -11.92 24.17 -16.32
C ALA A 489 -11.09 25.10 -15.42
N TYR A 490 -10.68 26.26 -15.93
CA TYR A 490 -9.86 27.21 -15.19
C TYR A 490 -10.61 27.89 -14.04
N LYS A 491 -11.95 27.97 -14.10
CA LYS A 491 -12.76 28.43 -12.95
C LYS A 491 -12.67 27.44 -11.79
N TRP A 492 -12.66 26.14 -12.10
CA TRP A 492 -12.52 25.08 -11.10
C TRP A 492 -11.10 25.01 -10.54
N TYR A 493 -10.08 25.25 -11.37
CA TYR A 493 -8.70 25.38 -10.89
C TYR A 493 -8.51 26.58 -9.97
N GLU A 494 -9.07 27.74 -10.32
CA GLU A 494 -9.08 28.93 -9.47
C GLU A 494 -9.80 28.67 -8.14
N LEU A 495 -10.96 28.01 -8.17
CA LEU A 495 -11.67 27.62 -6.95
C LEU A 495 -10.86 26.64 -6.09
N GLY A 496 -10.18 25.67 -6.71
CA GLY A 496 -9.28 24.74 -6.02
C GLY A 496 -8.11 25.46 -5.34
N TYR A 497 -7.51 26.44 -6.03
CA TYR A 497 -6.48 27.32 -5.47
C TYR A 497 -7.00 28.15 -4.28
N GLN A 498 -8.15 28.80 -4.41
CA GLN A 498 -8.77 29.60 -3.35
C GLN A 498 -9.11 28.77 -2.10
N ARG A 499 -9.40 27.48 -2.28
CA ARG A 499 -9.62 26.52 -1.18
C ARG A 499 -8.33 25.90 -0.62
N GLY A 500 -7.16 26.29 -1.14
CA GLY A 500 -5.85 25.85 -0.67
C GLY A 500 -5.41 24.48 -1.15
N HIS A 501 -6.06 23.92 -2.19
CA HIS A 501 -5.71 22.61 -2.74
C HIS A 501 -4.52 22.66 -3.71
N PHE A 502 -4.38 23.77 -4.44
CA PHE A 502 -3.31 23.98 -5.41
C PHE A 502 -2.39 25.12 -4.97
N ALA A 503 -1.13 25.08 -5.39
CA ALA A 503 -0.18 26.17 -5.13
C ALA A 503 -0.51 27.40 -5.99
N SER A 504 -0.99 27.17 -7.22
CA SER A 504 -1.56 28.19 -8.10
C SER A 504 -2.49 27.53 -9.12
N VAL A 505 -3.14 28.33 -9.96
CA VAL A 505 -3.94 27.82 -11.10
C VAL A 505 -3.11 26.96 -12.06
N TRP A 506 -1.82 27.28 -12.21
CA TRP A 506 -0.92 26.57 -13.11
C TRP A 506 -0.20 25.39 -12.44
N GLN A 507 0.10 25.48 -11.15
CA GLN A 507 0.84 24.46 -10.39
C GLN A 507 -0.12 23.66 -9.50
N ARG A 508 -0.54 22.50 -9.98
CA ARG A 508 -1.66 21.70 -9.43
C ARG A 508 -1.27 20.32 -8.93
N SER A 509 0.03 20.08 -8.73
CA SER A 509 0.52 18.89 -8.03
C SER A 509 -0.11 18.79 -6.63
N LEU A 510 -0.30 17.57 -6.14
CA LEU A 510 -0.98 17.32 -4.86
C LEU A 510 -0.01 16.91 -3.73
N TYR A 511 1.15 16.35 -4.06
CA TYR A 511 2.13 15.85 -3.08
C TYR A 511 3.30 16.82 -2.92
N ASN A 512 3.08 17.92 -2.21
CA ASN A 512 4.00 19.06 -2.23
C ASN A 512 4.77 19.29 -0.93
N VAL A 513 5.94 19.94 -1.04
CA VAL A 513 6.61 20.62 0.07
C VAL A 513 6.40 22.12 -0.11
N LYS A 514 5.90 22.79 0.93
CA LYS A 514 5.59 24.22 0.91
C LYS A 514 6.88 25.05 0.97
N GLY A 515 6.90 26.18 0.28
CA GLY A 515 8.01 27.14 0.32
C GLY A 515 9.10 26.90 -0.74
N LEU A 516 9.03 25.80 -1.50
CA LEU A 516 9.92 25.59 -2.64
C LEU A 516 9.66 26.65 -3.73
N LYS A 517 10.73 27.21 -4.28
CA LYS A 517 10.68 28.16 -5.40
C LYS A 517 9.90 27.57 -6.57
N ALA A 518 8.87 28.27 -7.01
CA ALA A 518 7.97 27.81 -8.07
C ALA A 518 8.11 28.69 -9.31
N GLN A 519 8.65 28.12 -10.39
CA GLN A 519 8.68 28.74 -11.71
C GLN A 519 8.64 27.64 -12.79
N PRO A 520 8.00 27.89 -13.95
CA PRO A 520 7.80 26.85 -14.96
C PRO A 520 9.11 26.40 -15.61
N TRP A 521 10.00 27.34 -15.93
CA TRP A 521 11.26 27.06 -16.63
C TRP A 521 12.46 27.38 -15.76
N TRP A 522 13.50 26.56 -15.88
CA TRP A 522 14.74 26.68 -15.11
C TRP A 522 15.95 26.66 -16.02
N THR A 523 16.98 27.38 -15.61
CA THR A 523 18.32 27.29 -16.20
C THR A 523 19.21 26.37 -15.35
N ALA A 524 20.23 25.77 -15.97
CA ALA A 524 21.18 24.91 -15.25
C ALA A 524 21.80 25.61 -14.03
N ARG A 525 22.05 26.92 -14.11
CA ARG A 525 22.61 27.71 -13.00
C ARG A 525 21.64 27.86 -11.84
N GLU A 526 20.36 28.11 -12.12
CA GLU A 526 19.34 28.23 -11.07
C GLU A 526 19.12 26.91 -10.32
N THR A 527 19.30 25.76 -11.00
CA THR A 527 19.19 24.46 -10.35
C THR A 527 20.40 24.08 -9.50
N GLY A 528 21.56 24.72 -9.70
CA GLY A 528 22.83 24.29 -9.12
C GLY A 528 23.44 23.01 -9.73
N TYR A 529 22.67 22.19 -10.45
CA TYR A 529 23.09 20.92 -11.07
C TYR A 529 23.86 21.11 -12.39
N THR A 530 24.80 22.05 -12.42
CA THR A 530 25.53 22.41 -13.66
C THR A 530 26.41 21.28 -14.18
N GLU A 531 27.00 20.47 -13.29
CA GLU A 531 27.85 19.35 -13.68
C GLU A 531 27.05 18.19 -14.30
N LEU A 532 25.85 17.89 -13.77
CA LEU A 532 24.93 16.94 -14.40
C LEU A 532 24.56 17.40 -15.81
N VAL A 533 24.13 18.66 -15.97
CA VAL A 533 23.75 19.21 -17.28
C VAL A 533 24.93 19.16 -18.25
N LYS A 534 26.13 19.61 -17.86
CA LYS A 534 27.33 19.54 -18.70
C LYS A 534 27.66 18.10 -19.08
N SER A 535 27.54 17.15 -18.16
CA SER A 535 27.80 15.74 -18.41
C SER A 535 26.83 15.16 -19.44
N LEU A 536 25.54 15.46 -19.30
CA LEU A 536 24.49 15.08 -20.26
C LEU A 536 24.75 15.69 -21.64
N GLU A 537 24.97 17.01 -21.73
CA GLU A 537 25.24 17.69 -22.99
C GLU A 537 26.57 17.27 -23.63
N LYS A 538 27.59 16.89 -22.86
CA LYS A 538 28.88 16.44 -23.41
C LYS A 538 28.78 15.02 -23.99
N ASN A 539 28.01 14.15 -23.33
CA ASN A 539 27.91 12.73 -23.67
C ASN A 539 26.62 12.38 -24.44
N TRP A 540 25.88 13.38 -24.94
CA TRP A 540 24.56 13.18 -25.53
C TRP A 540 24.52 12.17 -26.69
N LYS A 541 25.58 12.12 -27.52
CA LYS A 541 25.67 11.16 -28.63
C LYS A 541 25.76 9.73 -28.13
N LEU A 542 26.55 9.49 -27.07
CA LEU A 542 26.64 8.18 -26.43
C LEU A 542 25.27 7.75 -25.88
N ILE A 543 24.57 8.67 -25.20
CA ILE A 543 23.24 8.42 -24.64
C ILE A 543 22.25 8.10 -25.76
N ARG A 544 22.27 8.88 -26.85
CA ARG A 544 21.44 8.67 -28.05
C ARG A 544 21.69 7.31 -28.67
N ASP A 545 22.95 6.98 -28.95
CA ASP A 545 23.32 5.78 -29.71
C ASP A 545 22.93 4.50 -28.93
N GLU A 546 23.06 4.49 -27.60
CA GLU A 546 22.56 3.40 -26.76
C GLU A 546 21.01 3.30 -26.78
N GLY A 547 20.31 4.43 -26.75
CA GLY A 547 18.85 4.47 -26.87
C GLY A 547 18.35 3.95 -28.23
N LEU A 548 18.99 4.35 -29.33
CA LEU A 548 18.68 3.87 -30.68
C LEU A 548 18.96 2.37 -30.83
N ALA A 549 20.07 1.87 -30.26
CA ALA A 549 20.39 0.45 -30.28
C ALA A 549 19.35 -0.41 -29.54
N VAL A 550 18.63 0.14 -28.56
CA VAL A 550 17.51 -0.54 -27.89
C VAL A 550 16.26 -0.52 -28.76
N MET A 551 15.99 0.58 -29.47
CA MET A 551 14.85 0.69 -30.39
C MET A 551 14.93 -0.29 -31.56
N ASP A 552 16.13 -0.53 -32.10
CA ASP A 552 16.34 -1.38 -33.28
C ASP A 552 16.21 -2.89 -33.00
N LYS A 553 16.12 -3.31 -31.73
CA LYS A 553 15.97 -4.72 -31.36
C LYS A 553 14.56 -5.21 -31.65
N LYS A 554 14.44 -6.45 -32.16
CA LYS A 554 13.15 -7.12 -32.47
C LYS A 554 12.16 -7.17 -31.29
N ARG A 555 12.65 -7.14 -30.05
CA ARG A 555 11.86 -6.93 -28.83
C ARG A 555 12.25 -5.57 -28.27
N SER A 556 11.58 -4.51 -28.72
CA SER A 556 11.79 -3.18 -28.18
C SER A 556 11.46 -3.18 -26.70
N LEU A 557 12.36 -2.67 -25.85
CA LEU A 557 12.13 -2.50 -24.41
C LEU A 557 11.30 -1.24 -24.10
N PHE A 558 10.86 -0.52 -25.13
CA PHE A 558 9.99 0.63 -24.98
C PHE A 558 8.56 0.17 -24.70
N LEU A 559 8.05 0.53 -23.53
CA LEU A 559 6.67 0.29 -23.13
C LEU A 559 5.81 1.51 -23.47
N PRO A 560 4.57 1.35 -23.93
CA PRO A 560 3.64 2.46 -24.09
C PRO A 560 3.47 3.26 -22.79
N GLU A 561 3.25 4.58 -22.88
CA GLU A 561 2.88 5.36 -21.69
C GLU A 561 1.43 5.03 -21.27
N ASP A 562 1.19 4.56 -20.05
CA ASP A 562 -0.14 4.03 -19.67
C ASP A 562 -0.97 4.99 -18.78
N GLU A 563 -0.53 6.24 -18.59
CA GLU A 563 -1.20 7.21 -17.69
C GLU A 563 -2.45 7.91 -18.31
N ASN A 564 -2.98 7.45 -19.44
CA ASN A 564 -4.12 8.06 -20.15
C ASN A 564 -3.93 9.57 -20.44
N LEU A 565 -2.69 9.99 -20.71
CA LEU A 565 -2.32 11.39 -21.00
C LEU A 565 -2.38 11.74 -22.49
N ARG A 566 -2.37 10.74 -23.37
CA ARG A 566 -2.43 10.95 -24.82
C ARG A 566 -3.85 11.25 -25.29
N GLU A 567 -4.01 12.23 -26.19
CA GLU A 567 -5.20 12.36 -27.03
C GLU A 567 -5.15 11.37 -28.19
N LYS A 568 -4.00 11.33 -28.89
CA LYS A 568 -3.76 10.57 -30.11
C LYS A 568 -2.26 10.34 -30.31
N GLY A 569 -1.92 9.43 -31.22
CA GLY A 569 -0.55 9.08 -31.60
C GLY A 569 0.13 8.10 -30.65
N ASP A 570 1.41 7.81 -30.92
CA ASP A 570 2.19 6.80 -30.23
C ASP A 570 3.29 7.45 -29.37
N TRP A 571 3.27 7.12 -28.08
CA TRP A 571 4.27 7.56 -27.10
C TRP A 571 4.68 6.37 -26.24
N SER A 572 5.98 6.08 -26.25
CA SER A 572 6.58 5.01 -25.47
C SER A 572 7.79 5.49 -24.69
N GLN A 573 8.13 4.74 -23.64
CA GLN A 573 9.21 5.04 -22.70
C GLN A 573 10.07 3.81 -22.40
N PHE A 574 11.34 4.03 -22.12
CA PHE A 574 12.26 3.00 -21.65
C PHE A 574 12.98 3.48 -20.38
N THR A 575 12.59 2.92 -19.24
CA THR A 575 12.92 3.42 -17.90
C THR A 575 14.14 2.73 -17.31
N LEU A 576 15.09 3.53 -16.82
CA LEU A 576 16.34 3.08 -16.21
C LEU A 576 16.31 3.19 -14.68
N TRP A 577 15.74 4.28 -14.16
CA TRP A 577 15.47 4.46 -12.74
C TRP A 577 14.01 4.87 -12.52
N GLN A 578 13.41 4.34 -11.47
CA GLN A 578 12.08 4.73 -11.00
C GLN A 578 12.06 4.73 -9.48
N GLN A 579 11.53 5.78 -8.87
CA GLN A 579 11.47 5.90 -7.40
C GLN A 579 12.85 5.71 -6.73
N GLY A 580 13.91 6.19 -7.39
CA GLY A 580 15.29 6.05 -6.92
C GLY A 580 15.86 4.63 -6.98
N ARG A 581 15.16 3.66 -7.57
CA ARG A 581 15.59 2.28 -7.76
C ARG A 581 16.06 2.07 -9.20
N LYS A 582 17.23 1.45 -9.34
CA LYS A 582 17.81 1.11 -10.64
C LYS A 582 17.15 -0.13 -11.22
N ASN A 583 16.79 -0.10 -12.50
CA ASN A 583 16.39 -1.28 -13.24
C ASN A 583 17.62 -1.93 -13.87
N GLU A 584 18.11 -3.00 -13.24
CA GLU A 584 19.33 -3.69 -13.68
C GLU A 584 19.19 -4.29 -15.09
N ASN A 585 18.01 -4.81 -15.44
CA ASN A 585 17.79 -5.40 -16.76
C ASN A 585 17.77 -4.33 -17.87
N ALA A 586 17.18 -3.17 -17.61
CA ALA A 586 17.25 -2.03 -18.51
C ALA A 586 18.69 -1.53 -18.67
N CYS A 587 19.41 -1.36 -17.56
CA CYS A 587 20.78 -0.87 -17.57
C CYS A 587 21.79 -1.80 -18.29
N LYS A 588 21.55 -3.12 -18.33
CA LYS A 588 22.35 -4.05 -19.17
C LYS A 588 22.29 -3.68 -20.66
N SER A 589 21.21 -3.06 -21.12
CA SER A 589 21.05 -2.66 -22.52
C SER A 589 21.66 -1.29 -22.84
N VAL A 590 21.88 -0.44 -21.83
CA VAL A 590 22.46 0.91 -21.96
C VAL A 590 23.56 1.16 -20.90
N PRO A 591 24.59 0.29 -20.84
CA PRO A 591 25.50 0.23 -19.70
C PRO A 591 26.32 1.51 -19.52
N LYS A 592 26.70 2.20 -20.60
CA LYS A 592 27.52 3.41 -20.50
C LYS A 592 26.70 4.59 -19.97
N THR A 593 25.44 4.69 -20.39
CA THR A 593 24.49 5.70 -19.89
C THR A 593 24.23 5.49 -18.39
N CYS A 594 23.98 4.26 -17.96
CA CYS A 594 23.77 3.97 -16.54
C CYS A 594 25.03 4.26 -15.70
N ALA A 595 26.21 3.84 -16.14
CA ALA A 595 27.48 4.14 -15.45
C ALA A 595 27.81 5.64 -15.38
N LEU A 596 27.33 6.43 -16.35
CA LEU A 596 27.44 7.89 -16.32
C LEU A 596 26.55 8.48 -15.22
N LEU A 597 25.30 8.01 -15.12
CA LEU A 597 24.29 8.54 -14.21
C LEU A 597 24.52 8.18 -12.75
N GLU A 598 25.14 7.03 -12.47
CA GLU A 598 25.48 6.59 -11.10
C GLU A 598 26.32 7.62 -10.32
N ARG A 599 26.99 8.54 -11.02
CA ARG A 599 27.78 9.63 -10.41
C ARG A 599 26.94 10.78 -9.86
N PHE A 600 25.63 10.81 -10.14
CA PHE A 600 24.73 11.94 -9.85
C PHE A 600 23.57 11.49 -8.93
N PRO A 601 23.80 11.41 -7.61
CA PRO A 601 22.78 11.00 -6.63
C PRO A 601 21.57 11.94 -6.57
N GLU A 602 21.69 13.19 -7.01
CA GLU A 602 20.57 14.12 -7.16
C GLU A 602 19.49 13.63 -8.14
N ALA A 603 19.87 12.81 -9.12
CA ALA A 603 18.98 12.19 -10.09
C ALA A 603 18.69 10.73 -9.73
N THR A 604 19.72 9.91 -9.51
CA THR A 604 19.54 8.47 -9.25
C THR A 604 18.90 8.18 -7.90
N GLY A 605 19.09 9.06 -6.91
CA GLY A 605 18.42 9.01 -5.61
C GLY A 605 17.08 9.74 -5.57
N CYS A 606 16.56 10.23 -6.71
CA CYS A 606 15.28 10.93 -6.77
C CYS A 606 14.11 9.95 -6.65
N ARG A 607 13.66 9.73 -5.41
CA ARG A 607 12.57 8.79 -5.08
C ARG A 607 11.18 9.21 -5.55
N ARG A 608 11.05 10.44 -6.05
CA ARG A 608 9.82 10.99 -6.65
C ARG A 608 9.96 11.22 -8.16
N GLY A 609 11.02 10.71 -8.76
CA GLY A 609 11.36 10.93 -10.16
C GLY A 609 11.68 9.65 -10.90
N GLN A 610 11.92 9.80 -12.19
CA GLN A 610 12.34 8.74 -13.09
C GLN A 610 13.51 9.20 -13.95
N ILE A 611 14.29 8.24 -14.44
CA ILE A 611 15.26 8.46 -15.52
C ILE A 611 14.89 7.52 -16.66
N LYS A 612 14.54 8.07 -17.82
CA LYS A 612 13.96 7.29 -18.92
C LYS A 612 14.23 7.90 -20.30
N TYR A 613 14.35 7.05 -21.31
CA TYR A 613 14.19 7.47 -22.70
C TYR A 613 12.70 7.64 -23.00
N SER A 614 12.36 8.61 -23.84
CA SER A 614 10.98 8.90 -24.24
C SER A 614 10.93 9.16 -25.73
N ILE A 615 10.20 8.31 -26.46
CA ILE A 615 10.02 8.38 -27.90
C ILE A 615 8.58 8.77 -28.24
N MET A 616 8.42 9.74 -29.13
CA MET A 616 7.12 10.21 -29.57
C MET A 616 7.05 10.26 -31.09
N HIS A 617 6.03 9.63 -31.66
CA HIS A 617 5.85 9.50 -33.10
C HIS A 617 5.00 10.66 -33.68
N PRO A 618 5.06 10.88 -35.01
CA PRO A 618 4.21 11.84 -35.71
C PRO A 618 2.73 11.75 -35.36
N GLY A 619 2.07 12.90 -35.28
CA GLY A 619 0.64 13.01 -34.99
C GLY A 619 0.28 12.81 -33.52
N THR A 620 1.25 12.84 -32.61
CA THR A 620 1.02 12.66 -31.18
C THR A 620 0.70 13.98 -30.50
N HIS A 621 -0.38 13.99 -29.72
CA HIS A 621 -0.72 15.08 -28.82
C HIS A 621 -0.94 14.55 -27.41
N VAL A 622 -0.27 15.16 -26.44
CA VAL A 622 -0.43 14.87 -25.02
C VAL A 622 -1.22 16.01 -24.39
N TRP A 623 -2.34 15.67 -23.74
CA TRP A 623 -3.22 16.62 -23.08
C TRP A 623 -2.48 17.51 -22.08
N PRO A 624 -2.98 18.72 -21.79
CA PRO A 624 -2.51 19.51 -20.66
C PRO A 624 -2.59 18.70 -19.36
N HIS A 625 -1.47 18.53 -18.67
CA HIS A 625 -1.40 17.75 -17.43
C HIS A 625 -0.35 18.33 -16.48
N THR A 626 -0.35 17.85 -15.24
CA THR A 626 0.66 18.19 -14.23
C THR A 626 1.22 16.93 -13.62
N GLY A 627 2.51 16.96 -13.29
CA GLY A 627 3.14 15.96 -12.44
C GLY A 627 2.52 15.93 -11.03
N PRO A 628 2.72 14.83 -10.29
CA PRO A 628 2.07 14.64 -8.99
C PRO A 628 2.69 15.48 -7.86
N THR A 629 3.90 16.02 -8.03
CA THR A 629 4.69 16.65 -6.95
C THR A 629 5.52 17.83 -7.44
N ASN A 630 5.65 18.88 -6.60
CA ASN A 630 6.60 19.99 -6.82
C ASN A 630 8.03 19.69 -6.33
N CYS A 631 8.29 18.48 -5.83
CA CYS A 631 9.55 18.10 -5.21
C CYS A 631 10.63 17.66 -6.22
N ARG A 632 10.34 17.74 -7.52
CA ARG A 632 11.27 17.38 -8.59
C ARG A 632 11.31 18.47 -9.66
N LEU A 633 12.44 18.56 -10.34
CA LEU A 633 12.55 19.26 -11.61
C LEU A 633 12.85 18.24 -12.69
N ARG A 634 12.33 18.47 -13.89
CA ARG A 634 12.45 17.55 -15.03
C ARG A 634 13.39 18.11 -16.08
N MET A 635 14.49 17.39 -16.32
CA MET A 635 15.43 17.70 -17.41
C MET A 635 15.08 16.88 -18.64
N HIS A 636 15.02 17.54 -19.80
CA HIS A 636 14.88 16.91 -21.11
C HIS A 636 16.12 17.18 -21.95
N LEU A 637 16.93 16.15 -22.20
CA LEU A 637 18.02 16.18 -23.16
C LEU A 637 17.50 15.76 -24.55
N GLY A 638 17.66 16.61 -25.56
CA GLY A 638 17.33 16.26 -26.94
C GLY A 638 18.31 15.24 -27.53
N LEU A 639 17.81 14.14 -28.09
CA LEU A 639 18.65 13.09 -28.69
C LEU A 639 18.48 13.01 -30.22
N VAL A 640 17.23 12.86 -30.68
CA VAL A 640 16.85 12.93 -32.10
C VAL A 640 15.64 13.85 -32.20
N ILE A 641 15.84 15.05 -32.73
CA ILE A 641 14.81 16.09 -32.76
C ILE A 641 14.55 16.50 -34.21
N PRO A 642 13.34 16.27 -34.74
CA PRO A 642 12.94 16.81 -36.03
C PRO A 642 13.10 18.34 -36.06
N LYS A 643 13.50 18.90 -37.21
CA LYS A 643 13.78 20.34 -37.36
C LYS A 643 12.60 21.24 -37.00
N GLU A 644 11.38 20.77 -37.29
CA GLU A 644 10.13 21.49 -37.04
C GLU A 644 9.07 20.50 -36.55
N GLY A 645 7.97 21.01 -35.96
CA GLY A 645 6.81 20.21 -35.56
C GLY A 645 6.84 19.65 -34.13
N CYS A 646 7.95 19.76 -33.40
CA CYS A 646 8.06 19.31 -32.00
C CYS A 646 8.08 20.49 -31.02
N ARG A 647 7.09 20.60 -30.13
CA ARG A 647 7.06 21.64 -29.09
C ARG A 647 6.48 21.16 -27.76
N ILE A 648 6.89 21.82 -26.68
CA ILE A 648 6.35 21.66 -25.33
C ILE A 648 5.95 23.03 -24.79
N ARG A 649 4.75 23.10 -24.20
CA ARG A 649 4.29 24.23 -23.40
C ARG A 649 4.44 23.88 -21.93
N CYS A 650 4.92 24.82 -21.12
CA CYS A 650 4.83 24.75 -19.67
C CYS A 650 4.32 26.11 -19.16
N ALA A 651 3.20 26.08 -18.43
CA ALA A 651 2.37 27.24 -18.16
C ALA A 651 2.00 28.01 -19.44
N GLN A 652 2.51 29.23 -19.62
CA GLN A 652 2.19 30.10 -20.75
C GLN A 652 3.25 30.05 -21.88
N ASP A 653 4.42 29.50 -21.60
CA ASP A 653 5.58 29.58 -22.49
C ASP A 653 5.77 28.29 -23.29
N ASN A 654 5.92 28.42 -24.61
CA ASN A 654 6.29 27.32 -25.51
C ASN A 654 7.80 27.29 -25.72
N ARG A 655 8.38 26.09 -25.75
CA ARG A 655 9.77 25.84 -26.12
C ARG A 655 9.89 24.63 -27.04
N THR A 656 11.02 24.55 -27.73
CA THR A 656 11.42 23.45 -28.60
C THR A 656 12.68 22.80 -28.06
N TRP A 657 12.86 21.51 -28.31
CA TRP A 657 14.10 20.81 -27.98
C TRP A 657 15.18 21.08 -29.02
N GLU A 658 16.43 20.93 -28.62
CA GLU A 658 17.59 20.95 -29.51
C GLU A 658 18.45 19.71 -29.22
N GLU A 659 19.03 19.10 -30.26
CA GLU A 659 19.90 17.94 -30.08
C GLU A 659 21.15 18.29 -29.26
N GLY A 660 21.43 17.48 -28.24
CA GLY A 660 22.54 17.69 -27.33
C GLY A 660 22.36 18.82 -26.33
N LYS A 661 21.16 19.40 -26.23
CA LYS A 661 20.83 20.46 -25.27
C LYS A 661 19.78 20.03 -24.27
N VAL A 662 19.90 20.56 -23.06
CA VAL A 662 18.98 20.28 -21.94
C VAL A 662 17.99 21.43 -21.77
N LEU A 663 16.70 21.08 -21.79
CA LEU A 663 15.63 21.92 -21.24
C LEU A 663 15.34 21.49 -19.80
N ILE A 664 15.04 22.43 -18.91
CA ILE A 664 14.67 22.13 -17.53
C ILE A 664 13.37 22.87 -17.21
N PHE A 665 12.38 22.13 -16.74
CA PHE A 665 11.10 22.68 -16.31
C PHE A 665 10.59 21.97 -15.06
N ASP A 666 9.73 22.67 -14.33
CA ASP A 666 8.99 22.08 -13.22
C ASP A 666 7.71 21.44 -13.79
N ASP A 667 7.66 20.10 -13.81
CA ASP A 667 6.53 19.37 -14.37
C ASP A 667 5.28 19.41 -13.47
N SER A 668 5.37 19.96 -12.25
CA SER A 668 4.19 20.24 -11.42
C SER A 668 3.32 21.38 -11.96
N PHE A 669 3.88 22.21 -12.86
CA PHE A 669 3.11 23.15 -13.65
C PHE A 669 2.42 22.45 -14.82
N GLU A 670 1.28 22.99 -15.24
CA GLU A 670 0.58 22.50 -16.42
C GLU A 670 1.50 22.53 -17.64
N HIS A 671 1.65 21.38 -18.28
CA HIS A 671 2.42 21.25 -19.49
C HIS A 671 1.70 20.38 -20.53
N GLU A 672 2.01 20.63 -21.79
CA GLU A 672 1.34 20.07 -22.96
C GLU A 672 2.36 19.87 -24.08
N VAL A 673 2.22 18.81 -24.86
CA VAL A 673 3.23 18.38 -25.84
C VAL A 673 2.60 18.05 -27.18
N TRP A 674 3.21 18.55 -28.25
CA TRP A 674 2.82 18.27 -29.63
C TRP A 674 3.99 17.69 -30.42
N GLN A 675 3.66 16.69 -31.23
CA GLN A 675 4.54 16.05 -32.19
C GLN A 675 3.82 16.05 -33.55
N ASP A 676 3.98 17.15 -34.28
CA ASP A 676 3.42 17.38 -35.62
C ASP A 676 4.48 17.19 -36.73
N ALA A 677 5.64 16.62 -36.39
CA ALA A 677 6.73 16.37 -37.33
C ALA A 677 6.49 15.09 -38.17
N GLU A 678 7.25 14.91 -39.25
CA GLU A 678 7.15 13.72 -40.12
C GLU A 678 7.92 12.50 -39.61
N THR A 679 8.84 12.71 -38.66
CA THR A 679 9.72 11.65 -38.11
C THR A 679 9.61 11.62 -36.58
N TYR A 680 10.04 10.52 -35.96
CA TYR A 680 9.96 10.36 -34.51
C TYR A 680 10.87 11.35 -33.77
N ARG A 681 10.51 11.68 -32.53
CA ARG A 681 11.30 12.48 -31.60
C ARG A 681 11.76 11.62 -30.45
N LEU A 682 13.07 11.56 -30.21
CA LEU A 682 13.67 10.87 -29.06
C LEU A 682 14.30 11.88 -28.11
N ILE A 683 13.92 11.81 -26.83
CA ILE A 683 14.52 12.59 -25.75
C ILE A 683 14.94 11.68 -24.60
N PHE A 684 15.83 12.19 -23.76
CA PHE A 684 16.20 11.56 -22.49
C PHE A 684 15.72 12.42 -21.33
N ILE A 685 14.88 11.84 -20.48
CA ILE A 685 14.27 12.47 -19.32
C ILE A 685 15.08 12.10 -18.08
N VAL A 686 15.52 13.11 -17.33
CA VAL A 686 16.24 12.95 -16.06
C VAL A 686 15.55 13.82 -15.02
N ASP A 687 14.81 13.19 -14.10
CA ASP A 687 14.23 13.90 -12.96
C ASP A 687 15.29 14.07 -11.86
N VAL A 688 15.34 15.26 -11.27
CA VAL A 688 16.20 15.59 -10.13
C VAL A 688 15.36 16.08 -8.95
N TRP A 689 15.87 15.94 -7.73
CA TRP A 689 15.27 16.62 -6.58
C TRP A 689 15.19 18.12 -6.81
N HIS A 690 14.13 18.77 -6.30
CA HIS A 690 14.08 20.22 -6.26
C HIS A 690 15.29 20.76 -5.46
N PRO A 691 16.04 21.76 -5.96
CA PRO A 691 17.34 22.13 -5.41
C PRO A 691 17.28 22.61 -3.95
N GLU A 692 16.17 23.24 -3.56
CA GLU A 692 15.96 23.76 -2.20
C GLU A 692 15.54 22.68 -1.18
N LEU A 693 15.27 21.43 -1.61
CA LEU A 693 15.03 20.35 -0.65
C LEU A 693 16.30 20.01 0.11
N THR A 694 16.18 19.93 1.43
CA THR A 694 17.26 19.53 2.33
C THR A 694 17.61 18.06 2.16
N ALA A 695 18.83 17.68 2.57
CA ALA A 695 19.25 16.28 2.56
C ALA A 695 18.33 15.37 3.41
N GLN A 696 17.74 15.91 4.49
CA GLN A 696 16.82 15.16 5.33
C GLN A 696 15.49 14.90 4.62
N GLU A 697 14.89 15.92 4.00
CA GLU A 697 13.65 15.75 3.22
C GLU A 697 13.82 14.76 2.06
N ARG A 698 14.94 14.84 1.34
CA ARG A 698 15.27 13.88 0.27
C ARG A 698 15.35 12.44 0.76
N ARG A 699 15.66 12.20 2.04
CA ARG A 699 15.68 10.86 2.66
C ARG A 699 14.33 10.42 3.24
N THR A 700 13.53 11.34 3.78
CA THR A 700 12.30 10.99 4.53
C THR A 700 11.02 11.09 3.73
N LEU A 701 10.96 11.93 2.68
CA LEU A 701 9.74 12.08 1.87
C LEU A 701 9.32 10.74 1.26
N PRO A 702 8.05 10.32 1.28
CA PRO A 702 7.65 9.07 0.64
C PRO A 702 7.88 9.12 -0.88
N ALA A 703 8.17 7.96 -1.46
CA ALA A 703 8.29 7.78 -2.90
C ALA A 703 6.92 7.99 -3.60
N ILE A 704 6.97 8.40 -4.86
CA ILE A 704 5.84 8.60 -5.77
C ILE A 704 6.31 8.07 -7.12
#